data_AF-A0AAD4CAT7-F1
#
_entry.id   AF-A0AAD4CAT7-F1
#
_cell.length_a   1.000
_cell.length_b   1.000
_cell.length_c   1.000
_cell.angle_alpha   90.00
_cell.angle_beta   90.00
_cell.angle_gamma   90.00
#
_symmetry.space_group_name_H-M   'P 1'
#
loop_
_entity.id
_entity.type
_entity.pdbx_description
1 polymer ?
#
loop_
_entity_poly.entity_id
_entity_poly.type
_entity_poly.pdbx_seq_one_letter_code
_entity_poly.pdbx_strand_id
1 'polypeptide(L)'
;MASISGKSTSDATFAHVKLDLKMHFALFGAVTVLPLLADAAVPHRGGHRHFARASSSVAIASSTSSAIPSASASLNRTTLSPLNKIPIVNLAATIPQGIADVANWTTITECSTAITDATQDPQQRWAAAGASGAWNDLVNAWTAQSASSGLSFSAFASNFFTGPDNWNCQDITNTPCSTTVTCNQVNHPAGYLILNSFSSVHQMHSQYYQALEGSMNDMQNYIGQFSSLFSPQKEDNTETIKILLDALVMMTSVASSAAWGLVLPEVGKGMSLTAERVAQKAPVGTTVSAGVLGNMYNKDKALFGFSKDVMNAGINSFAIAAGKDSLKSSSDPLGTQNDLSAALGDFFNEWRTLEIDYMKTLFAGTNDENSIPLLEKLIGRGIMLLTPASQIDISDVTAIAEKIVYAKMIPAAWSESNADIRPVILRKEGGCSKSYDESMSGAMDQDTLTGAYVCYNNDAYYAVNANKIQLVQSHVGIQSDKPYSFTALPGGTHTALNGKSWGGVILEDIIQSSVDAWTINNKQNGYKMQDLSTVVDGQGTNGDVIFQNGIRTPGFFGLPVCNDIFAAIKKTQETRPSGDYWPCDGGEGENEGGTNVNVNHGCITINDTPKCASGFVNIPDQGTDNTTAIIYAGFDGSNKMDSQVVPGCKLEAVWPRSYGDVYFGDNNCLYDSNSTPDNIYHQCCTEQTSDTVANPYYNV
;
A
#
# COMPACT_ATOMS: atom_id res chain seq x y z
N MET A 1 -14.84 74.06 19.20
CA MET A 1 -15.29 74.96 18.11
C MET A 1 -14.92 74.27 16.80
N ALA A 2 -15.79 73.85 15.89
CA ALA A 2 -17.25 73.92 15.74
C ALA A 2 -17.77 72.59 15.16
N SER A 3 -19.03 72.28 15.52
CA SER A 3 -19.88 71.14 15.13
C SER A 3 -20.60 71.44 13.80
N ILE A 4 -21.17 70.48 13.05
CA ILE A 4 -22.61 70.07 13.08
C ILE A 4 -22.80 68.91 12.05
N SER A 5 -23.15 67.68 12.48
CA SER A 5 -24.48 66.97 12.40
C SER A 5 -24.82 66.31 11.03
N GLY A 6 -25.32 65.06 10.91
CA GLY A 6 -25.73 64.03 11.89
C GLY A 6 -26.47 62.81 11.26
N LYS A 7 -26.79 61.82 12.12
CA LYS A 7 -27.71 60.63 12.03
C LYS A 7 -27.30 59.43 11.13
N SER A 8 -27.00 58.21 11.66
CA SER A 8 -27.84 57.14 12.28
C SER A 8 -28.90 56.59 11.31
N THR A 9 -28.93 55.30 10.90
CA THR A 9 -29.19 54.06 11.67
C THR A 9 -28.72 52.77 10.95
N SER A 10 -28.75 51.65 11.69
CA SER A 10 -28.50 50.25 11.32
C SER A 10 -29.38 49.65 10.22
N ASP A 11 -28.87 48.64 9.50
CA ASP A 11 -29.37 47.25 9.53
C ASP A 11 -28.71 46.36 8.46
N ALA A 12 -28.39 45.13 8.85
CA ALA A 12 -27.89 44.06 8.00
C ALA A 12 -29.04 43.44 7.20
N THR A 13 -28.81 43.10 5.93
CA THR A 13 -29.65 42.14 5.21
C THR A 13 -28.85 41.42 4.12
N PHE A 14 -28.93 40.10 4.18
CA PHE A 14 -28.44 39.12 3.20
C PHE A 14 -29.04 39.39 1.81
N ALA A 15 -28.18 39.37 0.78
CA ALA A 15 -28.60 39.36 -0.62
C ALA A 15 -28.25 38.02 -1.27
N HIS A 16 -29.29 37.25 -1.59
CA HIS A 16 -29.24 36.12 -2.53
C HIS A 16 -29.03 36.65 -3.95
N VAL A 17 -28.03 36.11 -4.66
CA VAL A 17 -27.92 36.22 -6.12
C VAL A 17 -28.19 34.85 -6.73
N LYS A 18 -29.26 34.79 -7.53
CA LYS A 18 -29.68 33.67 -8.39
C LYS A 18 -28.64 33.44 -9.49
N LEU A 19 -28.19 32.20 -9.66
CA LEU A 19 -27.66 31.72 -10.93
C LEU A 19 -28.78 31.02 -11.71
N ASP A 20 -29.12 31.60 -12.86
CA ASP A 20 -30.02 31.05 -13.88
C ASP A 20 -29.19 30.12 -14.79
N LEU A 21 -29.45 28.81 -14.76
CA LEU A 21 -28.88 27.85 -15.71
C LEU A 21 -30.00 27.33 -16.63
N LYS A 22 -30.07 27.89 -17.85
CA LYS A 22 -30.96 27.42 -18.92
C LYS A 22 -30.39 26.16 -19.57
N MET A 23 -30.92 24.99 -19.22
CA MET A 23 -30.75 23.76 -20.00
C MET A 23 -31.72 23.73 -21.19
N HIS A 24 -31.19 23.60 -22.41
CA HIS A 24 -31.94 23.15 -23.58
C HIS A 24 -31.71 21.65 -23.76
N PHE A 25 -32.78 20.86 -23.60
CA PHE A 25 -32.84 19.47 -24.03
C PHE A 25 -33.64 19.39 -25.34
N ALA A 26 -33.06 18.74 -26.34
CA ALA A 26 -33.75 18.37 -27.57
C ALA A 26 -33.93 16.84 -27.64
N LEU A 27 -35.20 16.46 -27.75
CA LEU A 27 -35.77 15.37 -28.55
C LEU A 27 -35.20 13.94 -28.40
N PHE A 28 -35.97 13.09 -27.72
CA PHE A 28 -36.42 11.81 -28.29
C PHE A 28 -37.90 11.61 -27.94
N GLY A 29 -38.73 11.42 -28.98
CA GLY A 29 -40.13 11.06 -28.85
C GLY A 29 -40.34 9.59 -29.16
N ALA A 30 -41.16 8.91 -28.37
CA ALA A 30 -42.34 8.16 -28.83
C ALA A 30 -43.04 7.54 -27.63
N VAL A 31 -44.35 7.70 -27.63
CA VAL A 31 -45.34 7.39 -26.59
C VAL A 31 -46.02 6.06 -26.92
N THR A 32 -46.36 5.26 -25.90
CA THR A 32 -47.58 4.41 -25.87
C THR A 32 -48.01 4.04 -24.44
N VAL A 33 -48.68 4.99 -23.78
CA VAL A 33 -50.04 4.97 -23.20
C VAL A 33 -50.74 3.65 -22.72
N LEU A 34 -51.09 3.69 -21.41
CA LEU A 34 -52.28 3.18 -20.64
C LEU A 34 -52.49 1.66 -20.33
N PRO A 35 -53.29 1.29 -19.29
CA PRO A 35 -53.54 1.91 -17.98
C PRO A 35 -53.66 0.96 -16.76
N LEU A 36 -53.66 1.61 -15.58
CA LEU A 36 -54.19 1.22 -14.26
C LEU A 36 -55.66 0.73 -14.23
N LEU A 37 -56.00 -0.02 -13.17
CA LEU A 37 -57.23 0.06 -12.32
C LEU A 37 -56.87 -0.70 -11.01
N ALA A 38 -56.77 -0.10 -9.81
CA ALA A 38 -57.83 0.36 -8.88
C ALA A 38 -58.86 -0.76 -8.58
N ASP A 39 -59.40 -1.01 -7.39
CA ASP A 39 -59.39 -0.45 -6.04
C ASP A 39 -60.27 -1.43 -5.23
N ALA A 40 -60.10 -1.60 -3.91
CA ALA A 40 -61.20 -2.02 -3.03
C ALA A 40 -60.84 -1.82 -1.56
N ALA A 41 -61.62 -0.99 -0.90
CA ALA A 41 -61.48 -0.53 0.46
C ALA A 41 -62.52 -1.16 1.42
N VAL A 42 -62.49 -0.64 2.66
CA VAL A 42 -63.61 -0.47 3.62
C VAL A 42 -63.82 -1.67 4.61
N PRO A 43 -64.38 -1.51 5.83
CA PRO A 43 -63.83 -0.83 7.04
C PRO A 43 -64.26 -1.49 8.40
N HIS A 44 -63.89 -0.91 9.56
CA HIS A 44 -64.82 -0.29 10.55
C HIS A 44 -64.23 -0.04 11.96
N ARG A 45 -64.49 1.18 12.48
CA ARG A 45 -64.95 1.63 13.84
C ARG A 45 -64.41 0.89 15.09
N GLY A 46 -63.98 1.52 16.18
CA GLY A 46 -64.08 2.90 16.69
C GLY A 46 -64.20 2.87 18.22
N GLY A 47 -63.71 3.89 18.94
CA GLY A 47 -64.22 4.23 20.28
C GLY A 47 -63.22 4.52 21.42
N HIS A 48 -63.10 5.81 21.77
CA HIS A 48 -62.99 6.41 23.12
C HIS A 48 -61.68 6.45 23.93
N ARG A 49 -61.05 7.65 23.85
CA ARG A 49 -60.46 8.55 24.87
C ARG A 49 -60.35 8.07 26.35
N HIS A 50 -59.15 8.22 26.94
CA HIS A 50 -58.86 9.23 27.98
C HIS A 50 -57.35 9.43 28.22
N PHE A 51 -56.99 10.67 28.55
CA PHE A 51 -55.67 11.25 28.83
C PHE A 51 -54.90 10.59 29.99
N ALA A 52 -53.58 10.40 29.85
CA ALA A 52 -52.57 11.08 30.68
C ALA A 52 -51.10 10.66 30.36
N ARG A 53 -50.29 11.70 30.15
CA ARG A 53 -48.84 11.89 30.40
C ARG A 53 -47.78 11.00 29.73
N ALA A 54 -46.97 11.72 28.96
CA ALA A 54 -45.75 11.35 28.25
C ALA A 54 -44.61 10.85 29.14
N SER A 55 -43.85 9.91 28.59
CA SER A 55 -42.40 9.77 28.76
C SER A 55 -41.87 9.15 27.46
N SER A 56 -41.17 9.95 26.66
CA SER A 56 -40.66 9.59 25.34
C SER A 56 -39.46 8.66 25.47
N SER A 57 -39.58 7.44 24.95
CA SER A 57 -38.45 6.59 24.55
C SER A 57 -38.56 6.42 23.04
N VAL A 58 -37.61 6.99 22.29
CA VAL A 58 -37.55 6.86 20.82
C VAL A 58 -36.76 5.60 20.52
N ALA A 59 -37.47 4.58 20.01
CA ALA A 59 -36.89 3.44 19.33
C ALA A 59 -36.52 3.85 17.90
N ILE A 60 -35.27 3.58 17.50
CA ILE A 60 -34.79 3.77 16.14
C ILE A 60 -35.23 2.55 15.32
N ALA A 61 -36.01 2.81 14.28
CA ALA A 61 -36.52 1.82 13.35
C ALA A 61 -35.42 1.36 12.38
N SER A 62 -35.30 0.05 12.24
CA SER A 62 -34.56 -0.66 11.20
C SER A 62 -35.15 -0.38 9.81
N SER A 63 -34.36 0.23 8.92
CA SER A 63 -34.69 0.38 7.50
C SER A 63 -34.17 -0.82 6.71
N THR A 64 -35.08 -1.47 6.02
CA THR A 64 -34.91 -2.57 5.07
C THR A 64 -34.01 -2.21 3.89
N SER A 65 -33.05 -3.07 3.57
CA SER A 65 -32.20 -3.03 2.38
C SER A 65 -33.01 -3.38 1.12
N SER A 66 -33.12 -2.43 0.20
CA SER A 66 -33.68 -2.63 -1.14
C SER A 66 -32.65 -3.31 -2.04
N ALA A 67 -33.03 -4.43 -2.65
CA ALA A 67 -32.21 -5.16 -3.63
C ALA A 67 -32.02 -4.35 -4.92
N ILE A 68 -30.79 -4.29 -5.41
CA ILE A 68 -30.42 -3.75 -6.73
C ILE A 68 -30.44 -4.92 -7.76
N PRO A 69 -31.08 -4.76 -8.93
CA PRO A 69 -31.21 -5.83 -9.91
C PRO A 69 -29.91 -6.09 -10.68
N SER A 70 -29.50 -7.35 -10.75
CA SER A 70 -28.36 -7.85 -11.53
C SER A 70 -28.67 -7.79 -13.03
N ALA A 71 -27.98 -6.92 -13.76
CA ALA A 71 -27.96 -6.94 -15.22
C ALA A 71 -26.78 -7.81 -15.70
N SER A 72 -27.08 -8.99 -16.24
CA SER A 72 -26.12 -9.87 -16.90
C SER A 72 -25.66 -9.25 -18.22
N ALA A 73 -24.45 -8.69 -18.26
CA ALA A 73 -23.77 -8.33 -19.49
C ALA A 73 -22.61 -9.31 -19.75
N SER A 74 -22.75 -10.14 -20.77
CA SER A 74 -21.68 -10.98 -21.31
C SER A 74 -20.60 -10.08 -21.93
N LEU A 75 -19.43 -10.00 -21.32
CA LEU A 75 -18.29 -9.31 -21.92
C LEU A 75 -17.36 -10.28 -22.64
N ASN A 76 -17.16 -9.98 -23.92
CA ASN A 76 -16.27 -10.67 -24.83
C ASN A 76 -14.83 -10.66 -24.32
N ARG A 77 -14.21 -11.83 -24.39
CA ARG A 77 -12.81 -12.09 -24.09
C ARG A 77 -11.92 -11.45 -25.16
N THR A 78 -11.51 -10.19 -24.95
CA THR A 78 -10.40 -9.58 -25.69
C THR A 78 -9.09 -9.87 -24.97
N THR A 79 -8.16 -10.45 -25.72
CA THR A 79 -6.79 -10.81 -25.35
C THR A 79 -6.00 -9.59 -24.89
N LEU A 80 -5.71 -9.51 -23.59
CA LEU A 80 -4.67 -8.64 -23.06
C LEU A 80 -3.32 -9.34 -23.12
N SER A 81 -2.33 -8.62 -23.62
CA SER A 81 -0.93 -9.02 -23.77
C SER A 81 -0.32 -9.48 -22.43
N PRO A 82 0.63 -10.42 -22.45
CA PRO A 82 1.23 -10.97 -21.24
C PRO A 82 2.06 -9.89 -20.52
N LEU A 83 1.76 -9.65 -19.25
CA LEU A 83 2.70 -9.05 -18.30
C LEU A 83 4.04 -9.76 -18.48
N ASN A 84 5.05 -9.00 -18.92
CA ASN A 84 6.38 -9.50 -19.20
C ASN A 84 6.92 -10.23 -17.97
N LYS A 85 7.23 -11.52 -18.17
CA LYS A 85 8.06 -12.40 -17.36
C LYS A 85 8.65 -11.74 -16.10
N ILE A 86 7.86 -11.73 -15.03
CA ILE A 86 8.42 -11.74 -13.68
C ILE A 86 9.34 -12.96 -13.63
N PRO A 87 10.62 -12.82 -13.23
CA PRO A 87 11.42 -14.00 -12.96
C PRO A 87 10.73 -14.73 -11.82
N ILE A 88 9.97 -15.77 -12.17
CA ILE A 88 9.63 -16.84 -11.26
C ILE A 88 10.99 -17.28 -10.72
N VAL A 89 11.31 -16.90 -9.49
CA VAL A 89 12.38 -17.55 -8.75
C VAL A 89 12.03 -19.01 -8.86
N ASN A 90 12.87 -19.76 -9.55
CA ASN A 90 12.75 -21.19 -9.72
C ASN A 90 12.92 -21.78 -8.30
N LEU A 91 11.84 -21.76 -7.52
CA LEU A 91 11.70 -22.31 -6.16
C LEU A 91 11.60 -23.84 -6.22
N ALA A 92 12.17 -24.45 -7.26
CA ALA A 92 12.56 -25.85 -7.32
C ALA A 92 13.82 -26.14 -6.48
N ALA A 93 14.16 -25.25 -5.54
CA ALA A 93 15.14 -25.52 -4.49
C ALA A 93 14.56 -26.55 -3.52
N THR A 94 14.71 -27.82 -3.90
CA THR A 94 14.74 -29.03 -3.06
C THR A 94 14.05 -28.87 -1.70
N ILE A 95 12.72 -28.98 -1.69
CA ILE A 95 11.94 -29.18 -0.46
C ILE A 95 12.61 -30.33 0.31
N PRO A 96 13.11 -30.13 1.55
CA PRO A 96 13.60 -31.24 2.35
C PRO A 96 12.47 -32.26 2.46
N GLN A 97 12.69 -33.50 2.03
CA GLN A 97 11.64 -34.53 1.98
C GLN A 97 10.90 -34.56 3.31
N GLY A 98 9.58 -34.34 3.27
CA GLY A 98 8.74 -34.44 4.45
C GLY A 98 8.79 -35.85 5.04
N ILE A 99 8.45 -36.01 6.32
CA ILE A 99 8.22 -37.33 6.90
C ILE A 99 7.12 -38.01 6.07
N ALA A 100 7.44 -39.13 5.43
CA ALA A 100 6.48 -39.91 4.67
C ALA A 100 5.38 -40.44 5.60
N ASP A 101 4.16 -40.54 5.09
CA ASP A 101 3.03 -41.09 5.83
C ASP A 101 3.35 -42.51 6.34
N VAL A 102 2.99 -42.78 7.59
CA VAL A 102 3.37 -44.02 8.28
C VAL A 102 2.51 -45.21 7.82
N ALA A 103 1.30 -44.95 7.30
CA ALA A 103 0.39 -45.93 6.73
C ALA A 103 -0.67 -45.27 5.82
N ASN A 104 -1.45 -46.09 5.11
CA ASN A 104 -2.61 -45.61 4.35
C ASN A 104 -3.66 -45.06 5.33
N TRP A 105 -4.06 -43.80 5.15
CA TRP A 105 -4.97 -43.08 6.06
C TRP A 105 -6.31 -43.80 6.30
N THR A 106 -6.82 -44.52 5.29
CA THR A 106 -8.08 -45.28 5.41
C THR A 106 -7.99 -46.47 6.38
N THR A 107 -6.78 -46.98 6.63
CA THR A 107 -6.54 -48.07 7.60
C THR A 107 -6.41 -47.57 9.03
N ILE A 108 -6.32 -46.25 9.23
CA ILE A 108 -6.16 -45.61 10.52
C ILE A 108 -7.55 -45.12 10.95
N THR A 109 -8.16 -45.83 11.91
CA THR A 109 -9.52 -45.53 12.38
C THR A 109 -9.55 -45.02 13.82
N GLU A 110 -8.44 -45.11 14.56
CA GLU A 110 -8.39 -44.72 15.97
C GLU A 110 -7.60 -43.43 16.21
N CYS A 111 -8.17 -42.57 17.06
CA CYS A 111 -7.58 -41.32 17.52
C CYS A 111 -6.53 -41.58 18.61
N SER A 112 -5.32 -41.95 18.19
CA SER A 112 -4.22 -42.15 19.14
C SER A 112 -3.72 -40.83 19.76
N THR A 113 -3.02 -40.94 20.89
CA THR A 113 -2.35 -39.78 21.51
C THR A 113 -1.27 -39.19 20.61
N ALA A 114 -0.65 -40.00 19.74
CA ALA A 114 0.32 -39.51 18.75
C ALA A 114 -0.29 -38.55 17.71
N ILE A 115 -1.62 -38.54 17.56
CA ILE A 115 -2.35 -37.67 16.63
C ILE A 115 -3.06 -36.53 17.36
N THR A 116 -3.67 -36.82 18.51
CA THR A 116 -4.54 -35.88 19.23
C THR A 116 -3.82 -34.99 20.25
N ASP A 117 -2.63 -35.38 20.72
CA ASP A 117 -1.85 -34.57 21.64
C ASP A 117 -1.26 -33.35 20.91
N ALA A 118 -1.84 -32.18 21.17
CA ALA A 118 -1.44 -30.90 20.58
C ALA A 118 0.00 -30.50 20.92
N THR A 119 0.61 -31.14 21.92
CA THR A 119 1.98 -30.89 22.31
C THR A 119 2.98 -31.72 21.49
N GLN A 120 2.55 -32.66 20.64
CA GLN A 120 3.44 -33.40 19.75
C GLN A 120 3.83 -32.57 18.52
N ASP A 121 4.95 -32.94 17.90
CA ASP A 121 5.40 -32.36 16.64
C ASP A 121 4.30 -32.50 15.57
N PRO A 122 3.85 -31.39 14.94
CA PRO A 122 2.75 -31.43 13.98
C PRO A 122 3.07 -32.25 12.74
N GLN A 123 4.33 -32.27 12.29
CA GLN A 123 4.71 -33.07 11.14
C GLN A 123 4.58 -34.57 11.46
N GLN A 124 4.93 -34.99 12.68
CA GLN A 124 4.70 -36.34 13.16
C GLN A 124 3.22 -36.66 13.29
N ARG A 125 2.39 -35.74 13.83
CA ARG A 125 0.93 -35.92 13.91
C ARG A 125 0.34 -36.10 12.52
N TRP A 126 0.75 -35.25 11.57
CA TRP A 126 0.33 -35.27 10.17
C TRP A 126 0.67 -36.60 9.49
N ALA A 127 1.92 -37.05 9.62
CA ALA A 127 2.38 -38.32 9.06
C ALA A 127 1.75 -39.54 9.75
N ALA A 128 1.54 -39.49 11.06
CA ALA A 128 0.91 -40.55 11.85
C ALA A 128 -0.57 -40.74 11.50
N ALA A 129 -1.24 -39.70 11.02
CA ALA A 129 -2.62 -39.79 10.53
C ALA A 129 -2.71 -40.17 9.04
N GLY A 130 -1.61 -40.19 8.30
CA GLY A 130 -1.62 -40.36 6.84
C GLY A 130 -2.24 -39.17 6.11
N ALA A 131 -2.14 -37.96 6.68
CA ALA A 131 -2.90 -36.81 6.21
C ALA A 131 -2.51 -36.35 4.80
N SER A 132 -1.29 -36.63 4.34
CA SER A 132 -0.86 -36.29 2.97
C SER A 132 -1.59 -37.16 1.93
N GLY A 133 -1.69 -38.47 2.19
CA GLY A 133 -2.50 -39.38 1.39
C GLY A 133 -3.98 -39.02 1.40
N ALA A 134 -4.53 -38.67 2.56
CA ALA A 134 -5.92 -38.24 2.69
C ALA A 134 -6.21 -36.95 1.90
N TRP A 135 -5.30 -35.99 1.90
CA TRP A 135 -5.39 -34.76 1.09
C TRP A 135 -5.46 -35.09 -0.40
N ASN A 136 -4.57 -35.94 -0.89
CA ASN A 136 -4.55 -36.33 -2.31
C ASN A 136 -5.86 -37.02 -2.72
N ASP A 137 -6.38 -37.92 -1.88
CA ASP A 137 -7.66 -38.60 -2.15
C ASP A 137 -8.84 -37.64 -2.12
N LEU A 138 -8.85 -36.66 -1.20
CA LEU A 138 -9.82 -35.58 -1.16
C LEU A 138 -9.79 -34.76 -2.47
N VAL A 139 -8.62 -34.29 -2.91
CA VAL A 139 -8.46 -33.48 -4.12
C VAL A 139 -8.89 -34.28 -5.36
N ASN A 140 -8.54 -35.56 -5.43
CA ASN A 140 -8.97 -36.46 -6.50
C ASN A 140 -10.50 -36.62 -6.52
N ALA A 141 -11.12 -36.82 -5.36
CA ALA A 141 -12.58 -36.93 -5.23
C ALA A 141 -13.28 -35.62 -5.63
N TRP A 142 -12.76 -34.48 -5.18
CA TRP A 142 -13.28 -33.16 -5.54
C TRP A 142 -13.20 -32.92 -7.05
N THR A 143 -12.06 -33.22 -7.67
CA THR A 143 -11.87 -33.07 -9.12
C THR A 143 -12.87 -33.92 -9.91
N ALA A 144 -13.21 -35.10 -9.40
CA ALA A 144 -14.17 -36.00 -10.02
C ALA A 144 -15.65 -35.62 -9.79
N GLN A 145 -15.98 -34.99 -8.65
CA GLN A 145 -17.37 -34.89 -8.17
C GLN A 145 -17.88 -33.47 -7.91
N SER A 146 -16.99 -32.47 -7.91
CA SER A 146 -17.29 -31.07 -7.57
C SER A 146 -18.52 -30.52 -8.29
N ALA A 147 -18.58 -30.67 -9.61
CA ALA A 147 -19.68 -30.19 -10.45
C ALA A 147 -21.06 -30.74 -10.07
N SER A 148 -21.12 -31.93 -9.48
CA SER A 148 -22.36 -32.59 -9.06
C SER A 148 -22.70 -32.41 -7.58
N SER A 149 -21.75 -31.94 -6.76
CA SER A 149 -21.91 -31.88 -5.30
C SER A 149 -22.78 -30.72 -4.83
N GLY A 150 -22.75 -29.57 -5.54
CA GLY A 150 -23.37 -28.33 -5.07
C GLY A 150 -22.72 -27.73 -3.81
N LEU A 151 -21.58 -28.28 -3.36
CA LEU A 151 -20.86 -27.84 -2.18
C LEU A 151 -19.65 -26.97 -2.59
N SER A 152 -19.27 -26.03 -1.73
CA SER A 152 -17.93 -25.42 -1.81
C SER A 152 -16.85 -26.46 -1.48
N PHE A 153 -15.60 -26.21 -1.88
CA PHE A 153 -14.51 -27.17 -1.65
C PHE A 153 -14.33 -27.54 -0.17
N SER A 154 -14.40 -26.55 0.72
CA SER A 154 -14.29 -26.77 2.17
C SER A 154 -15.48 -27.55 2.74
N ALA A 155 -16.70 -27.28 2.26
CA ALA A 155 -17.88 -28.04 2.64
C ALA A 155 -17.84 -29.48 2.11
N PHE A 156 -17.33 -29.67 0.88
CA PHE A 156 -17.08 -30.99 0.30
C PHE A 156 -16.03 -31.76 1.11
N ALA A 157 -14.94 -31.11 1.51
CA ALA A 157 -13.91 -31.72 2.34
C ALA A 157 -14.46 -32.19 3.69
N SER A 158 -15.29 -31.36 4.34
CA SER A 158 -15.98 -31.76 5.57
C SER A 158 -16.86 -32.98 5.32
N ASN A 159 -17.67 -32.96 4.27
CA ASN A 159 -18.53 -34.10 3.91
C ASN A 159 -17.74 -35.38 3.61
N PHE A 160 -16.63 -35.27 2.88
CA PHE A 160 -15.74 -36.39 2.53
C PHE A 160 -15.19 -37.10 3.78
N PHE A 161 -14.85 -36.34 4.82
CA PHE A 161 -14.40 -36.87 6.11
C PHE A 161 -15.53 -37.10 7.12
N THR A 162 -16.80 -37.02 6.68
CA THR A 162 -17.98 -37.15 7.55
C THR A 162 -18.01 -36.15 8.71
N GLY A 163 -17.40 -34.98 8.50
CA GLY A 163 -17.39 -33.86 9.43
C GLY A 163 -18.70 -33.06 9.42
N PRO A 164 -18.74 -31.92 10.13
CA PRO A 164 -19.96 -31.13 10.29
C PRO A 164 -20.42 -30.44 9.00
N ASP A 165 -21.73 -30.19 8.91
CA ASP A 165 -22.34 -29.45 7.80
C ASP A 165 -21.99 -27.95 7.82
N ASN A 166 -22.21 -27.27 6.69
CA ASN A 166 -22.04 -25.82 6.52
C ASN A 166 -20.59 -25.31 6.73
N TRP A 167 -19.59 -26.16 6.51
CA TRP A 167 -18.16 -25.87 6.68
C TRP A 167 -17.59 -25.02 5.53
N ASN A 168 -18.08 -23.79 5.37
CA ASN A 168 -17.76 -22.95 4.21
C ASN A 168 -16.64 -21.95 4.50
N CYS A 169 -15.39 -22.38 4.39
CA CYS A 169 -14.21 -21.57 4.69
C CYS A 169 -13.90 -20.49 3.65
N GLN A 170 -14.60 -20.46 2.52
CA GLN A 170 -14.46 -19.39 1.53
C GLN A 170 -15.15 -18.09 1.98
N ASP A 171 -16.09 -18.19 2.94
CA ASP A 171 -16.80 -17.06 3.52
C ASP A 171 -16.13 -16.70 4.84
N ILE A 172 -15.46 -15.55 4.88
CA ILE A 172 -14.69 -15.07 6.02
C ILE A 172 -15.54 -14.89 7.30
N THR A 173 -16.86 -14.78 7.16
CA THR A 173 -17.81 -14.63 8.27
C THR A 173 -18.43 -15.96 8.72
N ASN A 174 -18.11 -17.07 8.04
CA ASN A 174 -18.67 -18.39 8.34
C ASN A 174 -18.19 -18.91 9.70
N THR A 175 -19.04 -18.76 10.72
CA THR A 175 -18.75 -19.24 12.08
C THR A 175 -18.48 -20.75 12.17
N PRO A 176 -19.20 -21.64 11.44
CA PRO A 176 -18.89 -23.07 11.46
C PRO A 176 -17.44 -23.41 11.08
N CYS A 177 -16.90 -22.84 10.00
CA CYS A 177 -15.50 -23.05 9.63
C CYS A 177 -14.54 -22.48 10.69
N SER A 178 -14.95 -21.46 11.45
CA SER A 178 -14.19 -20.98 12.61
C SER A 178 -14.27 -21.89 13.85
N THR A 179 -14.84 -23.09 13.79
CA THR A 179 -14.85 -24.04 14.91
C THR A 179 -13.84 -25.17 14.71
N THR A 180 -13.46 -25.86 15.79
CA THR A 180 -12.59 -27.04 15.69
C THR A 180 -13.42 -28.31 15.72
N VAL A 181 -12.98 -29.31 14.95
CA VAL A 181 -13.51 -30.67 15.04
C VAL A 181 -12.64 -31.49 16.01
N THR A 182 -13.26 -32.37 16.77
CA THR A 182 -12.55 -33.38 17.56
C THR A 182 -12.30 -34.62 16.70
N CYS A 183 -11.28 -35.41 17.06
CA CYS A 183 -10.88 -36.54 16.23
C CYS A 183 -11.98 -37.61 16.06
N ASN A 184 -12.89 -37.74 17.04
CA ASN A 184 -14.00 -38.70 16.96
C ASN A 184 -15.22 -38.17 16.17
N GLN A 185 -15.19 -36.93 15.69
CA GLN A 185 -16.26 -36.33 14.88
C GLN A 185 -16.05 -36.50 13.37
N VAL A 186 -14.99 -37.21 12.97
CA VAL A 186 -14.67 -37.54 11.59
C VAL A 186 -14.49 -39.04 11.45
N ASN A 187 -14.62 -39.58 10.24
CA ASN A 187 -14.44 -41.01 9.98
C ASN A 187 -12.99 -41.50 10.15
N HIS A 188 -12.01 -40.62 9.94
CA HIS A 188 -10.59 -40.93 10.04
C HIS A 188 -9.80 -39.77 10.66
N PRO A 189 -8.75 -40.04 11.47
CA PRO A 189 -7.96 -38.99 12.12
C PRO A 189 -7.29 -37.99 11.15
N ALA A 190 -7.06 -38.38 9.90
CA ALA A 190 -6.56 -37.46 8.87
C ALA A 190 -7.52 -36.28 8.63
N GLY A 191 -8.83 -36.55 8.57
CA GLY A 191 -9.86 -35.52 8.41
C GLY A 191 -9.85 -34.52 9.56
N TYR A 192 -9.55 -34.98 10.78
CA TYR A 192 -9.42 -34.12 11.95
C TYR A 192 -8.29 -33.12 11.82
N LEU A 193 -7.13 -33.53 11.29
CA LEU A 193 -6.01 -32.62 11.08
C LEU A 193 -6.27 -31.66 9.91
N ILE A 194 -6.80 -32.17 8.79
CA ILE A 194 -7.06 -31.35 7.59
C ILE A 194 -8.13 -30.28 7.88
N LEU A 195 -9.28 -30.67 8.46
CA LEU A 195 -10.37 -29.74 8.73
C LEU A 195 -9.99 -28.69 9.79
N ASN A 196 -9.22 -29.07 10.82
CA ASN A 196 -8.73 -28.09 11.79
C ASN A 196 -7.66 -27.16 11.19
N SER A 197 -6.86 -27.61 10.23
CA SER A 197 -5.98 -26.71 9.48
C SER A 197 -6.78 -25.72 8.63
N PHE A 198 -7.88 -26.14 7.99
CA PHE A 198 -8.79 -25.22 7.29
C PHE A 198 -9.36 -24.17 8.24
N SER A 199 -9.84 -24.62 9.40
CA SER A 199 -10.37 -23.73 10.43
C SER A 199 -9.33 -22.75 10.95
N SER A 200 -8.07 -23.16 11.09
CA SER A 200 -6.99 -22.29 11.57
C SER A 200 -6.66 -21.19 10.56
N VAL A 201 -6.59 -21.53 9.26
CA VAL A 201 -6.44 -20.53 8.19
C VAL A 201 -7.61 -19.57 8.18
N HIS A 202 -8.84 -20.09 8.24
CA HIS A 202 -10.06 -19.29 8.24
C HIS A 202 -10.14 -18.34 9.43
N GLN A 203 -9.89 -18.84 10.64
CA GLN A 203 -9.95 -18.02 11.86
C GLN A 203 -8.92 -16.90 11.83
N MET A 204 -7.69 -17.16 11.37
CA MET A 204 -6.64 -16.14 11.27
C MET A 204 -7.08 -14.99 10.36
N HIS A 205 -7.59 -15.29 9.16
CA HIS A 205 -8.09 -14.25 8.25
C HIS A 205 -9.37 -13.58 8.77
N SER A 206 -10.24 -14.31 9.46
CA SER A 206 -11.44 -13.74 10.09
C SER A 206 -11.10 -12.75 11.20
N GLN A 207 -10.10 -13.07 12.03
CA GLN A 207 -9.57 -12.16 13.05
C GLN A 207 -8.89 -10.94 12.43
N TYR A 208 -8.12 -11.13 11.36
CA TYR A 208 -7.51 -10.04 10.62
C TYR A 208 -8.55 -9.09 10.03
N TYR A 209 -9.59 -9.64 9.40
CA TYR A 209 -10.72 -8.88 8.89
C TYR A 209 -11.45 -8.06 9.97
N GLN A 210 -11.56 -8.60 11.19
CA GLN A 210 -12.12 -7.88 12.34
C GLN A 210 -11.16 -6.81 12.89
N ALA A 211 -9.86 -7.09 12.92
CA ALA A 211 -8.84 -6.14 13.36
C ALA A 211 -8.78 -4.90 12.47
N LEU A 212 -8.97 -5.05 11.16
CA LEU A 212 -9.07 -3.93 10.21
C LEU A 212 -10.25 -2.99 10.54
N GLU A 213 -11.38 -3.54 10.98
CA GLU A 213 -12.53 -2.75 11.43
C GLU A 213 -12.24 -1.99 12.72
N GLY A 214 -11.57 -2.64 13.68
CA GLY A 214 -11.07 -1.97 14.89
C GLY A 214 -10.15 -0.80 14.56
N SER A 215 -9.16 -1.05 13.69
CA SER A 215 -8.17 -0.05 13.25
C SER A 215 -8.84 1.15 12.59
N MET A 216 -9.80 0.91 11.70
CA MET A 216 -10.56 1.98 11.04
C MET A 216 -11.26 2.87 12.07
N ASN A 217 -11.99 2.27 13.02
CA ASN A 217 -12.74 3.00 14.04
C ASN A 217 -11.81 3.83 14.94
N ASP A 218 -10.68 3.24 15.37
CA ASP A 218 -9.72 3.91 16.23
C ASP A 218 -9.04 5.08 15.49
N MET A 219 -8.61 4.88 14.25
CA MET A 219 -7.99 5.94 13.46
C MET A 219 -8.97 7.09 13.13
N GLN A 220 -10.24 6.80 12.84
CA GLN A 220 -11.26 7.82 12.61
C GLN A 220 -11.45 8.76 13.81
N ASN A 221 -11.28 8.24 15.04
CA ASN A 221 -11.39 9.06 16.26
C ASN A 221 -10.26 10.09 16.41
N TYR A 222 -9.08 9.82 15.84
CA TYR A 222 -7.89 10.68 15.97
C TYR A 222 -7.55 11.43 14.69
N ILE A 223 -8.29 11.25 13.60
CA ILE A 223 -7.94 11.78 12.28
C ILE A 223 -7.86 13.32 12.25
N GLY A 224 -8.71 14.01 13.02
CA GLY A 224 -8.65 15.47 13.15
C GLY A 224 -7.39 15.95 13.90
N GLN A 225 -7.00 15.24 14.97
CA GLN A 225 -5.76 15.51 15.70
C GLN A 225 -4.54 15.21 14.83
N PHE A 226 -4.58 14.11 14.06
CA PHE A 226 -3.56 13.77 13.09
C PHE A 226 -3.36 14.89 12.06
N SER A 227 -4.45 15.30 11.39
CA SER A 227 -4.41 16.35 10.36
C SER A 227 -3.87 17.66 10.94
N SER A 228 -4.38 18.11 12.10
CA SER A 228 -3.89 19.33 12.74
C SER A 228 -2.41 19.28 13.15
N LEU A 229 -1.88 18.11 13.49
CA LEU A 229 -0.50 17.97 13.93
C LEU A 229 0.49 17.88 12.76
N PHE A 230 0.17 17.07 11.74
CA PHE A 230 1.08 16.77 10.63
C PHE A 230 0.84 17.66 9.39
N SER A 231 -0.34 18.28 9.26
CA SER A 231 -0.69 19.21 8.17
C SER A 231 -1.51 20.44 8.64
N PRO A 232 -0.94 21.32 9.48
CA PRO A 232 -1.67 22.39 10.18
C PRO A 232 -2.29 23.51 9.31
N GLN A 233 -2.24 23.47 7.97
CA GLN A 233 -2.55 24.63 7.10
C GLN A 233 -3.32 24.30 5.79
N LYS A 234 -3.90 23.10 5.63
CA LYS A 234 -4.66 22.74 4.41
C LYS A 234 -6.06 22.23 4.73
N GLU A 235 -7.05 22.71 3.98
CA GLU A 235 -8.45 22.26 4.07
C GLU A 235 -8.78 21.13 3.07
N ASP A 236 -7.91 20.86 2.08
CA ASP A 236 -8.10 19.84 1.03
C ASP A 236 -7.15 18.64 1.22
N ASN A 237 -7.71 17.43 1.32
CA ASN A 237 -7.00 16.18 1.60
C ASN A 237 -6.86 15.26 0.38
N THR A 238 -7.23 15.72 -0.83
CA THR A 238 -7.38 14.89 -2.03
C THR A 238 -6.12 14.07 -2.39
N GLU A 239 -4.92 14.62 -2.23
CA GLU A 239 -3.67 13.93 -2.62
C GLU A 239 -3.13 12.98 -1.53
N THR A 240 -3.39 13.25 -0.23
CA THR A 240 -3.20 12.22 0.83
C THR A 240 -4.06 10.98 0.57
N ILE A 241 -5.29 11.17 0.09
CA ILE A 241 -6.21 10.08 -0.26
C ILE A 241 -5.64 9.25 -1.42
N LYS A 242 -5.15 9.91 -2.48
CA LYS A 242 -4.51 9.22 -3.61
C LYS A 242 -3.28 8.41 -3.18
N ILE A 243 -2.41 8.99 -2.35
CA ILE A 243 -1.21 8.29 -1.84
C ILE A 243 -1.60 7.04 -1.04
N LEU A 244 -2.64 7.11 -0.20
CA LEU A 244 -3.14 5.95 0.54
C LEU A 244 -3.65 4.84 -0.37
N LEU A 245 -4.38 5.18 -1.43
CA LEU A 245 -4.93 4.22 -2.39
C LEU A 245 -3.83 3.60 -3.26
N ASP A 246 -2.90 4.42 -3.76
CA ASP A 246 -1.75 3.95 -4.54
C ASP A 246 -0.85 3.03 -3.71
N ALA A 247 -0.76 3.28 -2.40
CA ALA A 247 -0.01 2.46 -1.46
C ALA A 247 -0.81 1.27 -0.88
N LEU A 248 -2.08 1.06 -1.25
CA LEU A 248 -2.92 0.02 -0.67
C LEU A 248 -2.27 -1.36 -0.78
N VAL A 249 -1.91 -1.79 -2.00
CA VAL A 249 -1.28 -3.11 -2.24
C VAL A 249 -0.02 -3.31 -1.41
N MET A 250 0.77 -2.25 -1.27
CA MET A 250 1.99 -2.26 -0.46
C MET A 250 1.67 -2.42 1.02
N MET A 251 0.76 -1.60 1.55
CA MET A 251 0.38 -1.61 2.96
C MET A 251 -0.26 -2.94 3.36
N THR A 252 -1.16 -3.47 2.52
CA THR A 252 -1.81 -4.75 2.78
C THR A 252 -0.77 -5.88 2.82
N SER A 253 0.21 -5.88 1.92
CA SER A 253 1.28 -6.88 1.89
C SER A 253 2.23 -6.78 3.11
N VAL A 254 2.63 -5.56 3.50
CA VAL A 254 3.46 -5.33 4.69
C VAL A 254 2.74 -5.76 5.97
N ALA A 255 1.43 -5.52 6.04
CA ALA A 255 0.60 -5.89 7.18
C ALA A 255 0.39 -7.40 7.27
N SER A 256 0.14 -8.07 6.14
CA SER A 256 0.10 -9.54 6.10
C SER A 256 1.43 -10.12 6.60
N SER A 257 2.57 -9.59 6.13
CA SER A 257 3.89 -10.02 6.62
C SER A 257 4.07 -9.83 8.13
N ALA A 258 3.65 -8.68 8.66
CA ALA A 258 3.76 -8.40 10.08
C ALA A 258 2.83 -9.30 10.92
N ALA A 259 1.61 -9.57 10.46
CA ALA A 259 0.70 -10.52 11.09
C ALA A 259 1.30 -11.94 11.10
N TRP A 260 1.90 -12.39 10.00
CA TRP A 260 2.65 -13.65 9.94
C TRP A 260 3.90 -13.64 10.83
N GLY A 261 4.51 -12.47 11.05
CA GLY A 261 5.59 -12.26 12.01
C GLY A 261 5.19 -12.55 13.46
N LEU A 262 3.90 -12.46 13.81
CA LEU A 262 3.38 -12.90 15.12
C LEU A 262 3.27 -14.43 15.21
N VAL A 263 2.98 -15.09 14.08
CA VAL A 263 2.81 -16.55 13.98
C VAL A 263 4.15 -17.28 14.05
N LEU A 264 5.21 -16.76 13.42
CA LEU A 264 6.53 -17.42 13.34
C LEU A 264 7.18 -17.74 14.69
N PRO A 265 7.22 -16.82 15.68
CA PRO A 265 7.75 -17.12 17.00
C PRO A 265 7.02 -18.26 17.70
N GLU A 266 5.70 -18.36 17.54
CA GLU A 266 4.89 -19.43 18.14
C GLU A 266 5.19 -20.79 17.50
N VAL A 267 5.37 -20.84 16.18
CA VAL A 267 5.89 -22.02 15.48
C VAL A 267 7.26 -22.41 16.05
N GLY A 268 8.15 -21.43 16.26
CA GLY A 268 9.45 -21.58 16.92
C GLY A 268 9.36 -22.22 18.31
N LYS A 269 8.48 -21.71 19.17
CA LYS A 269 8.26 -22.22 20.53
C LYS A 269 7.71 -23.65 20.52
N GLY A 270 6.75 -23.94 19.63
CA GLY A 270 6.21 -25.29 19.43
C GLY A 270 7.29 -26.32 19.11
N MET A 271 8.26 -25.96 18.25
CA MET A 271 9.39 -26.83 17.90
C MET A 271 10.36 -27.04 19.07
N SER A 272 10.76 -25.97 19.78
CA SER A 272 11.72 -26.02 20.89
C SER A 272 11.28 -26.97 22.03
N LEU A 273 9.97 -26.99 22.32
CA LEU A 273 9.39 -27.89 23.33
C LEU A 273 9.54 -29.38 22.99
N THR A 274 9.79 -29.72 21.72
CA THR A 274 9.97 -31.09 21.25
C THR A 274 11.38 -31.60 21.57
N ALA A 275 12.40 -30.75 21.36
CA ALA A 275 13.79 -31.05 21.68
C ALA A 275 14.01 -31.25 23.18
N GLU A 276 13.45 -30.36 24.00
CA GLU A 276 13.57 -30.41 25.46
C GLU A 276 12.85 -31.62 26.07
N ARG A 277 11.70 -32.03 25.50
CA ARG A 277 10.96 -33.20 25.97
C ARG A 277 11.57 -34.54 25.57
N VAL A 278 12.29 -34.62 24.45
CA VAL A 278 13.09 -35.82 24.15
C VAL A 278 14.25 -35.97 25.14
N ALA A 279 14.86 -34.87 25.57
CA ALA A 279 15.85 -34.89 26.65
C ALA A 279 15.25 -35.30 28.01
N GLN A 280 14.01 -34.91 28.31
CA GLN A 280 13.33 -35.24 29.58
C GLN A 280 12.70 -36.65 29.62
N LYS A 281 12.26 -37.22 28.49
CA LYS A 281 11.72 -38.59 28.40
C LYS A 281 12.81 -39.67 28.31
N ALA A 282 14.09 -39.29 28.18
CA ALA A 282 15.19 -40.23 28.23
C ALA A 282 15.27 -40.87 29.63
N PRO A 283 15.37 -42.21 29.76
CA PRO A 283 15.53 -42.86 31.06
C PRO A 283 16.74 -42.30 31.80
N VAL A 284 16.61 -42.06 33.10
CA VAL A 284 17.68 -41.56 33.97
C VAL A 284 18.93 -42.45 33.80
N GLY A 285 20.02 -41.87 33.29
CA GLY A 285 21.27 -42.57 32.97
C GLY A 285 21.56 -42.80 31.48
N THR A 286 20.65 -42.41 30.57
CA THR A 286 20.86 -42.53 29.12
C THR A 286 21.43 -41.25 28.54
N THR A 287 22.63 -41.28 27.96
CA THR A 287 23.15 -40.17 27.16
C THR A 287 22.45 -40.12 25.81
N VAL A 288 21.65 -39.08 25.56
CA VAL A 288 21.14 -38.78 24.21
C VAL A 288 22.35 -38.46 23.33
N SER A 289 22.58 -39.23 22.27
CA SER A 289 23.75 -39.02 21.43
C SER A 289 23.68 -37.68 20.71
N ALA A 290 24.83 -37.04 20.50
CA ALA A 290 24.91 -35.80 19.73
C ALA A 290 24.31 -35.95 18.32
N GLY A 291 24.31 -37.16 17.75
CA GLY A 291 23.66 -37.47 16.48
C GLY A 291 22.13 -37.39 16.52
N VAL A 292 21.50 -37.79 17.64
CA VAL A 292 20.04 -37.66 17.82
C VAL A 292 19.65 -36.19 17.96
N LEU A 293 20.37 -35.43 18.79
CA LEU A 293 20.14 -33.98 18.94
C LEU A 293 20.40 -33.22 17.62
N GLY A 294 21.44 -33.57 16.88
CA GLY A 294 21.73 -33.00 15.57
C GLY A 294 20.64 -33.30 14.53
N ASN A 295 20.08 -34.52 14.53
CA ASN A 295 18.97 -34.88 13.65
C ASN A 295 17.67 -34.16 14.02
N MET A 296 17.40 -33.92 15.30
CA MET A 296 16.25 -33.13 15.73
C MET A 296 16.39 -31.66 15.33
N TYR A 297 17.55 -31.06 15.61
CA TYR A 297 17.87 -29.69 15.19
C TYR A 297 17.71 -29.48 13.67
N ASN A 298 18.15 -30.44 12.86
CA ASN A 298 17.98 -30.37 11.41
C ASN A 298 16.52 -30.48 10.95
N LYS A 299 15.67 -31.23 11.67
CA LYS A 299 14.23 -31.32 11.40
C LYS A 299 13.51 -30.01 11.77
N ASP A 300 13.83 -29.45 12.94
CA ASP A 300 13.27 -28.17 13.38
C ASP A 300 13.64 -27.04 12.40
N LYS A 301 14.88 -27.04 11.91
CA LYS A 301 15.34 -26.10 10.88
C LYS A 301 14.60 -26.28 9.55
N ALA A 302 14.30 -27.52 9.16
CA ALA A 302 13.57 -27.81 7.92
C ALA A 302 12.08 -27.44 8.01
N LEU A 303 11.45 -27.64 9.17
CA LEU A 303 10.07 -27.23 9.42
C LEU A 303 9.97 -25.69 9.46
N PHE A 304 10.87 -25.01 10.16
CA PHE A 304 10.94 -23.55 10.17
C PHE A 304 11.19 -22.95 8.78
N GLY A 305 12.08 -23.57 7.99
CA GLY A 305 12.30 -23.20 6.59
C GLY A 305 11.01 -23.31 5.77
N PHE A 306 10.31 -24.44 5.89
CA PHE A 306 9.02 -24.63 5.25
C PHE A 306 7.98 -23.59 5.71
N SER A 307 7.94 -23.23 7.00
CA SER A 307 7.06 -22.17 7.52
C SER A 307 7.27 -20.83 6.81
N LYS A 308 8.53 -20.43 6.60
CA LYS A 308 8.86 -19.20 5.87
C LYS A 308 8.38 -19.26 4.43
N ASP A 309 8.59 -20.40 3.75
CA ASP A 309 8.15 -20.59 2.37
C ASP A 309 6.63 -20.53 2.23
N VAL A 310 5.90 -21.08 3.20
CA VAL A 310 4.43 -21.01 3.30
C VAL A 310 3.97 -19.56 3.42
N MET A 311 4.61 -18.79 4.31
CA MET A 311 4.25 -17.39 4.54
C MET A 311 4.53 -16.52 3.33
N ASN A 312 5.72 -16.64 2.73
CA ASN A 312 6.07 -15.90 1.52
C ASN A 312 5.09 -16.21 0.36
N ALA A 313 4.62 -17.46 0.25
CA ALA A 313 3.59 -17.81 -0.73
C ALA A 313 2.21 -17.19 -0.41
N GLY A 314 1.82 -17.18 0.87
CA GLY A 314 0.60 -16.51 1.31
C GLY A 314 0.62 -15.01 1.03
N ILE A 315 1.69 -14.32 1.41
CA ILE A 315 1.89 -12.88 1.19
C ILE A 315 1.87 -12.56 -0.32
N ASN A 316 2.61 -13.32 -1.13
CA ASN A 316 2.63 -13.11 -2.57
C ASN A 316 1.25 -13.34 -3.22
N SER A 317 0.52 -14.39 -2.82
CA SER A 317 -0.83 -14.64 -3.32
C SER A 317 -1.79 -13.52 -2.94
N PHE A 318 -1.66 -12.97 -1.74
CA PHE A 318 -2.47 -11.85 -1.29
C PHE A 318 -2.15 -10.57 -2.07
N ALA A 319 -0.87 -10.28 -2.29
CA ALA A 319 -0.43 -9.15 -3.13
C ALA A 319 -0.95 -9.26 -4.57
N ILE A 320 -0.98 -10.47 -5.14
CA ILE A 320 -1.54 -10.73 -6.48
C ILE A 320 -3.05 -10.50 -6.49
N ALA A 321 -3.78 -10.92 -5.45
CA ALA A 321 -5.21 -10.64 -5.32
C ALA A 321 -5.45 -9.12 -5.23
N ALA A 322 -4.65 -8.42 -4.44
CA ALA A 322 -4.69 -6.98 -4.30
C ALA A 322 -4.41 -6.21 -5.61
N GLY A 323 -3.46 -6.68 -6.41
CA GLY A 323 -3.08 -6.02 -7.67
C GLY A 323 -4.07 -6.20 -8.84
N LYS A 324 -4.98 -7.19 -8.80
CA LYS A 324 -5.87 -7.50 -9.93
C LYS A 324 -7.07 -6.57 -10.05
N ASP A 325 -7.67 -6.16 -8.93
CA ASP A 325 -8.98 -5.49 -8.92
C ASP A 325 -8.98 -4.09 -8.22
N SER A 326 -8.16 -3.85 -7.20
CA SER A 326 -8.24 -2.63 -6.36
C SER A 326 -7.67 -1.34 -6.98
N LEU A 327 -6.76 -1.45 -7.96
CA LEU A 327 -6.26 -0.27 -8.70
C LEU A 327 -7.27 0.24 -9.74
N LYS A 328 -8.24 -0.58 -10.14
CA LYS A 328 -9.28 -0.20 -11.12
C LYS A 328 -10.56 0.34 -10.47
N SER A 329 -10.89 -0.08 -9.25
CA SER A 329 -12.10 0.38 -8.54
C SER A 329 -11.91 1.72 -7.82
N SER A 330 -10.68 2.07 -7.44
CA SER A 330 -10.39 3.23 -6.58
C SER A 330 -10.21 4.57 -7.31
N SER A 331 -10.07 4.58 -8.64
CA SER A 331 -9.89 5.83 -9.40
C SER A 331 -11.18 6.57 -9.73
N ASP A 332 -12.32 5.86 -9.84
CA ASP A 332 -13.56 6.41 -10.42
C ASP A 332 -14.53 7.06 -9.41
N PRO A 333 -14.69 6.56 -8.16
CA PRO A 333 -15.57 7.21 -7.16
C PRO A 333 -14.88 8.26 -6.27
N LEU A 334 -13.56 8.19 -6.10
CA LEU A 334 -12.82 8.91 -5.05
C LEU A 334 -12.35 10.32 -5.42
N GLY A 335 -12.47 10.73 -6.69
CA GLY A 335 -12.24 12.11 -7.12
C GLY A 335 -13.22 13.15 -6.56
N THR A 336 -14.15 12.74 -5.69
CA THR A 336 -15.23 13.58 -5.14
C THR A 336 -15.18 13.74 -3.61
N GLN A 337 -14.23 13.10 -2.91
CA GLN A 337 -14.17 13.13 -1.44
C GLN A 337 -13.13 14.13 -0.93
N ASN A 338 -13.60 15.19 -0.25
CA ASN A 338 -12.74 16.15 0.46
C ASN A 338 -12.55 15.78 1.95
N ASP A 339 -13.14 14.67 2.41
CA ASP A 339 -13.12 14.25 3.83
C ASP A 339 -12.20 13.03 4.03
N LEU A 340 -11.12 13.24 4.79
CA LEU A 340 -10.12 12.22 5.12
C LEU A 340 -10.72 11.05 5.92
N SER A 341 -11.77 11.29 6.72
CA SER A 341 -12.43 10.22 7.49
C SER A 341 -13.22 9.28 6.59
N ALA A 342 -13.90 9.81 5.58
CA ALA A 342 -14.64 9.02 4.60
C ALA A 342 -13.68 8.19 3.75
N ALA A 343 -12.61 8.80 3.26
CA ALA A 343 -11.59 8.12 2.47
C ALA A 343 -10.86 7.03 3.26
N LEU A 344 -10.59 7.26 4.55
CA LEU A 344 -10.03 6.23 5.42
C LEU A 344 -11.00 5.05 5.59
N GLY A 345 -12.32 5.33 5.68
CA GLY A 345 -13.35 4.30 5.69
C GLY A 345 -13.34 3.46 4.40
N ASP A 346 -13.30 4.12 3.25
CA ASP A 346 -13.24 3.44 1.94
C ASP A 346 -11.95 2.61 1.79
N PHE A 347 -10.82 3.15 2.22
CA PHE A 347 -9.53 2.44 2.24
C PHE A 347 -9.61 1.12 3.03
N PHE A 348 -10.12 1.16 4.27
CA PHE A 348 -10.24 -0.05 5.09
C PHE A 348 -11.32 -1.00 4.56
N ASN A 349 -12.39 -0.50 3.96
CA ASN A 349 -13.40 -1.34 3.31
C ASN A 349 -12.85 -2.07 2.09
N GLU A 350 -12.03 -1.42 1.27
CA GLU A 350 -11.35 -2.05 0.14
C GLU A 350 -10.36 -3.11 0.64
N TRP A 351 -9.58 -2.79 1.67
CA TRP A 351 -8.69 -3.77 2.29
C TRP A 351 -9.44 -5.00 2.84
N ARG A 352 -10.56 -4.80 3.54
CA ARG A 352 -11.43 -5.90 3.98
C ARG A 352 -11.98 -6.72 2.81
N THR A 353 -12.27 -6.08 1.67
CA THR A 353 -12.71 -6.75 0.45
C THR A 353 -11.59 -7.63 -0.12
N LEU A 354 -10.34 -7.18 -0.08
CA LEU A 354 -9.18 -7.99 -0.48
C LEU A 354 -9.03 -9.26 0.36
N GLU A 355 -9.25 -9.18 1.67
CA GLU A 355 -9.25 -10.37 2.54
C GLU A 355 -10.37 -11.35 2.16
N ILE A 356 -11.56 -10.84 1.85
CA ILE A 356 -12.68 -11.66 1.38
C ILE A 356 -12.31 -12.38 0.07
N ASP A 357 -11.76 -11.66 -0.90
CA ASP A 357 -11.47 -12.22 -2.22
C ASP A 357 -10.27 -13.16 -2.22
N TYR A 358 -9.29 -12.92 -1.34
CA TYR A 358 -8.24 -13.88 -1.02
C TYR A 358 -8.83 -15.19 -0.50
N MET A 359 -9.71 -15.15 0.50
CA MET A 359 -10.33 -16.35 1.07
C MET A 359 -11.19 -17.12 0.05
N LYS A 360 -11.93 -16.40 -0.80
CA LYS A 360 -12.67 -17.01 -1.92
C LYS A 360 -11.73 -17.72 -2.90
N THR A 361 -10.60 -17.10 -3.24
CA THR A 361 -9.62 -17.66 -4.18
C THR A 361 -8.95 -18.89 -3.57
N LEU A 362 -8.51 -18.80 -2.31
CA LEU A 362 -7.82 -19.87 -1.61
C LEU A 362 -8.66 -21.15 -1.48
N PHE A 363 -9.95 -21.00 -1.19
CA PHE A 363 -10.89 -22.11 -1.04
C PHE A 363 -11.77 -22.35 -2.27
N ALA A 364 -11.40 -21.80 -3.44
CA ALA A 364 -12.18 -21.97 -4.67
C ALA A 364 -12.24 -23.44 -5.14
N GLY A 365 -11.26 -24.25 -4.74
CA GLY A 365 -11.16 -25.64 -5.19
C GLY A 365 -10.71 -25.78 -6.64
N THR A 366 -10.10 -24.75 -7.24
CA THR A 366 -9.48 -24.85 -8.56
C THR A 366 -8.04 -25.35 -8.48
N ASN A 367 -7.51 -25.81 -9.61
CA ASN A 367 -6.12 -26.21 -9.78
C ASN A 367 -5.17 -25.01 -10.04
N ASP A 368 -5.67 -23.77 -9.87
CA ASP A 368 -4.86 -22.56 -10.00
C ASP A 368 -3.88 -22.46 -8.84
N GLU A 369 -2.69 -21.88 -9.06
CA GLU A 369 -1.61 -21.80 -8.06
C GLU A 369 -2.03 -21.18 -6.72
N ASN A 370 -3.05 -20.31 -6.72
CA ASN A 370 -3.56 -19.61 -5.53
C ASN A 370 -4.74 -20.32 -4.83
N SER A 371 -5.14 -21.52 -5.27
CA SER A 371 -6.26 -22.30 -4.71
C SER A 371 -5.73 -23.61 -4.07
N ILE A 372 -5.99 -24.79 -4.66
CA ILE A 372 -5.61 -26.08 -4.06
C ILE A 372 -4.10 -26.20 -3.80
N PRO A 373 -3.19 -25.83 -4.74
CA PRO A 373 -1.75 -25.90 -4.50
C PRO A 373 -1.27 -24.99 -3.35
N LEU A 374 -1.79 -23.77 -3.26
CA LEU A 374 -1.47 -22.86 -2.16
C LEU A 374 -2.04 -23.37 -0.83
N LEU A 375 -3.28 -23.85 -0.84
CA LEU A 375 -3.93 -24.39 0.35
C LEU A 375 -3.22 -25.64 0.86
N GLU A 376 -2.80 -26.54 -0.03
CA GLU A 376 -1.95 -27.70 0.31
C GLU A 376 -0.66 -27.24 0.98
N LYS A 377 -0.01 -26.21 0.41
CA LYS A 377 1.21 -25.64 0.98
C LYS A 377 0.94 -25.05 2.37
N LEU A 378 -0.15 -24.29 2.55
CA LEU A 378 -0.53 -23.66 3.82
C LEU A 378 -0.83 -24.69 4.92
N ILE A 379 -1.59 -25.74 4.64
CA ILE A 379 -1.97 -26.73 5.66
C ILE A 379 -0.94 -27.85 5.84
N GLY A 380 -0.05 -28.00 4.85
CA GLY A 380 0.89 -29.10 4.76
C GLY A 380 1.75 -29.25 6.02
N ARG A 381 2.08 -30.50 6.35
CA ARG A 381 2.85 -30.86 7.55
C ARG A 381 2.20 -30.44 8.87
N GLY A 382 0.92 -30.07 8.86
CA GLY A 382 0.19 -29.66 10.04
C GLY A 382 0.66 -28.33 10.63
N ILE A 383 1.33 -27.47 9.85
CA ILE A 383 1.87 -26.21 10.38
C ILE A 383 0.79 -25.30 10.96
N MET A 384 -0.39 -25.25 10.33
CA MET A 384 -1.54 -24.48 10.81
C MET A 384 -2.16 -25.05 12.10
N LEU A 385 -1.69 -26.20 12.57
CA LEU A 385 -2.09 -26.75 13.87
C LEU A 385 -1.22 -26.25 15.03
N LEU A 386 -0.08 -25.60 14.75
CA LEU A 386 0.82 -25.04 15.77
C LEU A 386 0.30 -23.75 16.38
N THR A 387 -0.51 -23.03 15.62
CA THR A 387 -0.99 -21.70 15.99
C THR A 387 -2.50 -21.72 15.92
N PRO A 388 -3.20 -22.30 16.92
CA PRO A 388 -4.63 -22.10 16.99
C PRO A 388 -4.88 -20.59 17.02
N ALA A 389 -5.72 -20.07 16.13
CA ALA A 389 -5.94 -18.63 15.98
C ALA A 389 -6.36 -17.94 17.30
N SER A 390 -6.82 -18.71 18.29
CA SER A 390 -6.96 -18.24 19.68
C SER A 390 -5.67 -17.63 20.30
N GLN A 391 -4.50 -17.83 19.70
CA GLN A 391 -3.22 -17.26 20.13
C GLN A 391 -2.85 -15.96 19.40
N ILE A 392 -3.56 -15.61 18.33
CA ILE A 392 -3.35 -14.34 17.63
C ILE A 392 -4.23 -13.31 18.34
N ASP A 393 -3.60 -12.35 19.01
CA ASP A 393 -4.33 -11.26 19.65
C ASP A 393 -4.82 -10.28 18.57
N ILE A 394 -6.14 -10.07 18.52
CA ILE A 394 -6.75 -9.10 17.62
C ILE A 394 -6.16 -7.70 17.86
N SER A 395 -5.82 -7.36 19.12
CA SER A 395 -5.23 -6.04 19.40
C SER A 395 -3.84 -5.86 18.77
N ASP A 396 -3.06 -6.94 18.67
CA ASP A 396 -1.74 -6.87 18.04
C ASP A 396 -1.87 -6.65 16.53
N VAL A 397 -2.83 -7.33 15.90
CA VAL A 397 -3.12 -7.16 14.47
C VAL A 397 -3.68 -5.75 14.19
N THR A 398 -4.57 -5.25 15.05
CA THR A 398 -5.09 -3.87 14.97
C THR A 398 -3.94 -2.87 15.05
N ALA A 399 -3.06 -3.00 16.05
CA ALA A 399 -1.92 -2.11 16.21
C ALA A 399 -0.98 -2.12 15.00
N ILE A 400 -0.74 -3.29 14.39
CA ILE A 400 0.05 -3.42 13.17
C ILE A 400 -0.59 -2.67 12.00
N ALA A 401 -1.89 -2.87 11.77
CA ALA A 401 -2.61 -2.22 10.68
C ALA A 401 -2.60 -0.69 10.85
N GLU A 402 -2.92 -0.19 12.05
CA GLU A 402 -2.82 1.24 12.37
C GLU A 402 -1.41 1.79 12.12
N LYS A 403 -0.38 1.09 12.60
CA LYS A 403 1.02 1.51 12.47
C LYS A 403 1.39 1.71 11.01
N ILE A 404 1.01 0.78 10.14
CA ILE A 404 1.35 0.81 8.70
C ILE A 404 0.62 1.95 7.99
N VAL A 405 -0.66 2.15 8.30
CA VAL A 405 -1.45 3.23 7.69
C VAL A 405 -0.91 4.58 8.14
N TYR A 406 -0.71 4.80 9.45
CA TYR A 406 -0.09 6.05 9.94
C TYR A 406 1.30 6.28 9.36
N ALA A 407 2.11 5.23 9.23
CA ALA A 407 3.44 5.33 8.64
C ALA A 407 3.41 5.84 7.18
N LYS A 408 2.36 5.56 6.41
CA LYS A 408 2.17 6.16 5.07
C LYS A 408 1.49 7.53 5.11
N MET A 409 0.57 7.74 6.03
CA MET A 409 -0.13 9.02 6.15
C MET A 409 0.79 10.15 6.61
N ILE A 410 1.76 9.91 7.49
CA ILE A 410 2.66 10.94 8.02
C ILE A 410 3.41 11.68 6.89
N PRO A 411 4.18 11.00 6.01
CA PRO A 411 4.86 11.68 4.92
C PRO A 411 3.90 12.28 3.89
N ALA A 412 2.74 11.66 3.65
CA ALA A 412 1.70 12.23 2.79
C ALA A 412 1.14 13.55 3.38
N ALA A 413 0.89 13.60 4.68
CA ALA A 413 0.43 14.81 5.36
C ALA A 413 1.45 15.94 5.26
N TRP A 414 2.75 15.62 5.29
CA TRP A 414 3.81 16.60 5.07
C TRP A 414 3.88 17.10 3.62
N SER A 415 3.71 16.24 2.62
CA SER A 415 3.69 16.66 1.21
C SER A 415 2.50 17.55 0.89
N GLU A 416 1.37 17.33 1.56
CA GLU A 416 0.16 18.10 1.37
C GLU A 416 0.20 19.51 1.95
N SER A 417 1.01 19.76 2.98
CA SER A 417 0.90 21.02 3.73
C SER A 417 1.14 22.24 2.84
N ASN A 418 0.26 23.25 2.91
CA ASN A 418 0.44 24.54 2.23
C ASN A 418 1.61 25.36 2.82
N ALA A 419 2.17 24.95 3.95
CA ALA A 419 3.45 25.47 4.40
C ALA A 419 4.53 24.99 3.42
N ASP A 420 5.59 25.76 3.26
CA ASP A 420 6.81 25.39 2.52
C ASP A 420 7.50 24.21 3.26
N ILE A 421 6.82 23.04 3.31
CA ILE A 421 7.27 21.82 3.95
C ILE A 421 8.03 21.01 2.91
N ARG A 422 9.28 20.75 3.23
CA ARG A 422 10.25 19.97 2.47
C ARG A 422 10.94 19.02 3.45
N PRO A 423 10.33 17.85 3.71
CA PRO A 423 10.87 16.87 4.63
C PRO A 423 12.17 16.30 4.09
N VAL A 424 13.24 16.40 4.88
CA VAL A 424 14.55 15.83 4.56
C VAL A 424 15.21 15.25 5.79
N ILE A 425 16.18 14.36 5.57
CA ILE A 425 17.03 13.79 6.61
C ILE A 425 18.43 14.39 6.47
N LEU A 426 18.90 15.11 7.48
CA LEU A 426 20.28 15.58 7.56
C LEU A 426 21.15 14.52 8.21
N ARG A 427 22.27 14.13 7.59
CA ARG A 427 23.27 13.20 8.16
C ARG A 427 24.51 13.95 8.63
N LYS A 428 24.97 13.65 9.83
CA LYS A 428 26.29 14.03 10.35
C LYS A 428 27.08 12.77 10.71
N GLU A 429 28.10 12.48 9.90
CA GLU A 429 28.95 11.31 10.06
C GLU A 429 29.68 11.31 11.41
N GLY A 430 29.69 10.16 12.10
CA GLY A 430 30.29 10.00 13.43
C GLY A 430 29.67 10.90 14.51
N GLY A 431 28.51 11.49 14.23
CA GLY A 431 27.91 12.55 15.02
C GLY A 431 27.07 12.07 16.19
N CYS A 432 26.92 10.75 16.41
CA CYS A 432 26.16 10.21 17.53
C CYS A 432 26.70 10.74 18.86
N SER A 433 26.00 11.71 19.43
CA SER A 433 26.36 12.33 20.70
C SER A 433 25.17 12.32 21.67
N LYS A 434 25.49 12.33 22.96
CA LYS A 434 24.51 12.59 24.04
C LYS A 434 24.43 14.07 24.40
N SER A 435 25.26 14.91 23.78
CA SER A 435 25.33 16.35 24.04
C SER A 435 24.76 17.15 22.87
N TYR A 436 24.23 18.33 23.19
CA TYR A 436 23.86 19.36 22.22
C TYR A 436 25.02 19.65 21.24
N ASP A 437 24.70 19.71 19.95
CA ASP A 437 25.67 20.02 18.91
C ASP A 437 25.65 21.52 18.59
N GLU A 438 26.47 22.28 19.32
CA GLU A 438 26.58 23.74 19.14
C GLU A 438 26.96 24.15 17.71
N SER A 439 27.64 23.27 16.95
CA SER A 439 28.00 23.57 15.55
C SER A 439 26.80 23.71 14.62
N MET A 440 25.62 23.25 15.07
CA MET A 440 24.38 23.26 14.32
C MET A 440 23.40 24.36 14.76
N SER A 441 23.73 25.13 15.81
CA SER A 441 22.84 26.15 16.39
C SER A 441 22.56 27.34 15.44
N GLY A 442 23.39 27.52 14.41
CA GLY A 442 23.16 28.51 13.35
C GLY A 442 22.20 28.03 12.26
N ALA A 443 21.92 26.72 12.19
CA ALA A 443 21.10 26.11 11.14
C ALA A 443 19.72 25.67 11.65
N MET A 444 19.58 25.42 12.97
CA MET A 444 18.39 24.94 13.65
C MET A 444 18.32 25.49 15.08
N ASP A 445 17.10 25.64 15.62
CA ASP A 445 16.90 25.89 17.05
C ASP A 445 17.17 24.65 17.91
N GLN A 446 17.25 24.88 19.22
CA GLN A 446 17.56 23.83 20.19
C GLN A 446 16.48 22.74 20.28
N ASP A 447 15.21 23.12 20.13
CA ASP A 447 14.09 22.18 20.19
C ASP A 447 14.11 21.23 18.98
N THR A 448 14.42 21.73 17.79
CA THR A 448 14.61 20.93 16.58
C THR A 448 15.82 20.00 16.73
N LEU A 449 16.95 20.51 17.20
CA LEU A 449 18.19 19.73 17.37
C LEU A 449 18.05 18.56 18.34
N THR A 450 17.17 18.69 19.34
CA THR A 450 16.96 17.64 20.34
C THR A 450 15.76 16.76 20.00
N GLY A 451 14.67 17.35 19.50
CA GLY A 451 13.43 16.65 19.21
C GLY A 451 13.46 15.83 17.92
N ALA A 452 14.21 16.26 16.90
CA ALA A 452 14.26 15.59 15.58
C ALA A 452 15.45 14.64 15.40
N TYR A 453 16.25 14.43 16.45
CA TYR A 453 17.51 13.69 16.41
C TYR A 453 17.30 12.17 16.55
N VAL A 454 18.01 11.40 15.74
CA VAL A 454 18.18 9.95 15.89
C VAL A 454 19.64 9.58 15.67
N CYS A 455 20.18 8.75 16.57
CA CYS A 455 21.48 8.11 16.39
C CYS A 455 21.27 6.73 15.75
N TYR A 456 21.87 6.50 14.60
CA TYR A 456 21.79 5.22 13.89
C TYR A 456 23.12 4.92 13.20
N ASN A 457 23.61 3.67 13.28
CA ASN A 457 24.90 3.26 12.70
C ASN A 457 26.09 4.20 12.99
N ASN A 458 26.16 4.75 14.21
CA ASN A 458 27.17 5.71 14.69
C ASN A 458 27.12 7.12 14.05
N ASP A 459 26.13 7.39 13.21
CA ASP A 459 25.87 8.70 12.62
C ASP A 459 24.67 9.37 13.27
N ALA A 460 24.71 10.70 13.31
CA ALA A 460 23.59 11.52 13.75
C ALA A 460 22.70 11.88 12.56
N TYR A 461 21.40 11.69 12.74
CA TYR A 461 20.39 12.02 11.74
C TYR A 461 19.36 12.98 12.31
N TYR A 462 18.87 13.90 11.49
CA TYR A 462 17.81 14.84 11.85
C TYR A 462 16.72 14.84 10.79
N ALA A 463 15.49 14.47 11.17
CA ALA A 463 14.32 14.54 10.28
C ALA A 463 13.68 15.93 10.39
N VAL A 464 13.88 16.77 9.39
CA VAL A 464 13.60 18.21 9.48
C VAL A 464 12.87 18.73 8.26
N ASN A 465 12.26 19.89 8.44
CA ASN A 465 11.75 20.71 7.36
C ASN A 465 12.87 21.62 6.84
N ALA A 466 13.15 21.59 5.54
CA ALA A 466 14.02 22.56 4.89
C ALA A 466 13.28 23.84 4.52
N ASN A 467 13.85 24.98 4.92
CA ASN A 467 13.28 26.30 4.68
C ASN A 467 14.07 27.02 3.60
N LYS A 468 13.39 27.58 2.59
CA LYS A 468 14.02 28.60 1.75
C LYS A 468 14.32 29.84 2.58
N ILE A 469 15.56 30.31 2.50
CA ILE A 469 16.03 31.54 3.15
C ILE A 469 16.15 32.65 2.09
N GLN A 470 15.45 33.76 2.31
CA GLN A 470 15.63 34.99 1.54
C GLN A 470 16.47 35.99 2.35
N LEU A 471 17.61 36.38 1.77
CA LEU A 471 18.43 37.46 2.30
C LEU A 471 17.84 38.81 1.86
N VAL A 472 17.23 39.51 2.81
CA VAL A 472 16.59 40.81 2.61
C VAL A 472 17.55 41.92 3.02
N GLN A 473 17.79 42.87 2.12
CA GLN A 473 18.54 44.09 2.46
C GLN A 473 17.68 44.98 3.37
N SER A 474 18.07 45.11 4.64
CA SER A 474 17.43 46.03 5.59
C SER A 474 18.27 47.30 5.79
N HIS A 475 17.67 48.32 6.42
CA HIS A 475 18.38 49.56 6.80
C HIS A 475 19.49 49.32 7.82
N VAL A 476 19.58 48.12 8.41
CA VAL A 476 20.54 47.72 9.45
C VAL A 476 21.52 46.65 8.95
N GLY A 477 21.48 46.30 7.66
CA GLY A 477 22.31 45.25 7.05
C GLY A 477 21.48 44.16 6.36
N ILE A 478 22.14 43.10 5.89
CA ILE A 478 21.48 41.93 5.29
C ILE A 478 20.87 41.10 6.42
N GLN A 479 19.56 40.85 6.37
CA GLN A 479 18.84 40.01 7.33
C GLN A 479 18.12 38.87 6.61
N SER A 480 18.03 37.72 7.27
CA SER A 480 17.26 36.57 6.80
C SER A 480 15.77 36.76 7.09
N ASP A 481 14.89 36.38 6.16
CA ASP A 481 13.43 36.36 6.36
C ASP A 481 12.98 35.28 7.37
N LYS A 482 13.75 34.20 7.48
CA LYS A 482 13.55 33.12 8.45
C LYS A 482 14.78 32.95 9.34
N PRO A 483 14.62 32.57 10.62
CA PRO A 483 15.75 32.48 11.55
C PRO A 483 16.69 31.28 11.29
N TYR A 484 16.19 30.21 10.67
CA TYR A 484 16.91 28.94 10.52
C TYR A 484 16.65 28.28 9.16
N SER A 485 17.71 27.68 8.58
CA SER A 485 17.62 26.88 7.34
C SER A 485 16.77 25.63 7.52
N PHE A 486 16.74 25.07 8.73
CA PHE A 486 15.92 23.90 9.04
C PHE A 486 15.13 24.10 10.34
N THR A 487 13.94 23.53 10.36
CA THR A 487 13.04 23.52 11.54
C THR A 487 12.47 22.12 11.73
N ALA A 488 11.92 21.82 12.90
CA ALA A 488 11.22 20.55 13.10
C ALA A 488 10.08 20.37 12.08
N LEU A 489 9.89 19.14 11.62
CA LEU A 489 8.69 18.77 10.89
C LEU A 489 7.47 18.84 11.83
N PRO A 490 6.29 19.26 11.37
CA PRO A 490 5.06 19.18 12.17
C PRO A 490 4.83 17.73 12.60
N GLY A 491 4.77 17.50 13.92
CA GLY A 491 4.70 16.15 14.50
C GLY A 491 5.95 15.28 14.32
N GLY A 492 6.99 15.72 13.60
CA GLY A 492 8.20 14.95 13.32
C GLY A 492 9.26 15.03 14.43
N THR A 493 8.86 14.86 15.68
CA THR A 493 9.76 14.87 16.84
C THR A 493 9.49 13.71 17.78
N HIS A 494 10.45 13.36 18.64
CA HIS A 494 10.29 12.39 19.73
C HIS A 494 9.18 12.71 20.72
N THR A 495 8.61 13.91 20.72
CA THR A 495 7.44 14.20 21.55
C THR A 495 6.17 13.57 20.96
N ALA A 496 6.03 13.59 19.63
CA ALA A 496 4.86 13.08 18.93
C ALA A 496 5.06 11.64 18.41
N LEU A 497 6.26 11.30 17.94
CA LEU A 497 6.64 9.99 17.40
C LEU A 497 7.49 9.21 18.41
N ASN A 498 6.88 8.85 19.54
CA ASN A 498 7.50 8.09 20.64
C ASN A 498 6.92 6.69 20.86
N GLY A 499 6.04 6.24 19.96
CA GLY A 499 5.44 4.91 20.04
C GLY A 499 4.18 4.83 20.90
N LYS A 500 3.71 5.94 21.48
CA LYS A 500 2.46 5.98 22.28
C LYS A 500 1.22 6.40 21.49
N SER A 501 1.40 7.00 20.32
CA SER A 501 0.33 7.49 19.44
C SER A 501 0.63 7.07 18.01
N TRP A 502 -0.32 7.29 17.10
CA TRP A 502 -0.13 7.07 15.66
C TRP A 502 0.23 5.62 15.32
N GLY A 503 -0.49 4.66 15.90
CA GLY A 503 -0.20 3.23 15.74
C GLY A 503 1.16 2.81 16.30
N GLY A 504 1.81 3.64 17.11
CA GLY A 504 3.13 3.35 17.67
C GLY A 504 4.29 3.60 16.69
N VAL A 505 4.11 4.46 15.68
CA VAL A 505 5.22 4.95 14.84
C VAL A 505 6.20 5.77 15.69
N ILE A 506 7.50 5.52 15.53
CA ILE A 506 8.59 6.29 16.17
C ILE A 506 9.48 6.95 15.12
N LEU A 507 10.19 8.01 15.52
CA LEU A 507 11.04 8.77 14.59
C LEU A 507 12.14 7.91 13.94
N GLU A 508 12.65 6.92 14.67
CA GLU A 508 13.60 5.93 14.18
C GLU A 508 13.05 5.12 13.01
N ASP A 509 11.75 4.83 12.97
CA ASP A 509 11.15 4.04 11.89
C ASP A 509 11.33 4.74 10.54
N ILE A 510 11.13 6.07 10.54
CA ILE A 510 11.28 6.94 9.37
C ILE A 510 12.75 7.00 8.94
N ILE A 511 13.64 7.31 9.88
CA ILE A 511 15.06 7.51 9.59
C ILE A 511 15.72 6.21 9.12
N GLN A 512 15.48 5.09 9.80
CA GLN A 512 16.10 3.81 9.44
C GLN A 512 15.65 3.35 8.05
N SER A 513 14.35 3.37 7.76
CA SER A 513 13.82 2.95 6.46
C SER A 513 14.37 3.77 5.29
N SER A 514 14.45 5.11 5.45
CA SER A 514 14.98 6.00 4.43
C SER A 514 16.50 5.86 4.26
N VAL A 515 17.26 5.87 5.36
CA VAL A 515 18.72 5.79 5.33
C VAL A 515 19.21 4.44 4.81
N ASP A 516 18.56 3.35 5.17
CA ASP A 516 18.93 2.02 4.70
C ASP A 516 18.72 1.90 3.18
N ALA A 517 17.59 2.40 2.64
CA ALA A 517 17.38 2.38 1.20
C ALA A 517 18.31 3.33 0.44
N TRP A 518 18.57 4.51 0.98
CA TRP A 518 19.60 5.40 0.47
C TRP A 518 20.97 4.70 0.40
N THR A 519 21.33 3.95 1.43
CA THR A 519 22.62 3.22 1.50
C THR A 519 22.69 2.12 0.45
N ILE A 520 21.64 1.31 0.30
CA ILE A 520 21.55 0.28 -0.75
C ILE A 520 21.58 0.90 -2.15
N ASN A 521 20.97 2.08 -2.31
CA ASN A 521 20.97 2.85 -3.55
C ASN A 521 22.27 3.66 -3.75
N ASN A 522 23.42 3.10 -3.37
CA ASN A 522 24.74 3.73 -3.53
C ASN A 522 24.82 5.16 -2.97
N LYS A 523 24.09 5.46 -1.89
CA LYS A 523 24.03 6.79 -1.28
C LYS A 523 23.45 7.87 -2.20
N GLN A 524 22.49 7.49 -3.03
CA GLN A 524 21.77 8.40 -3.94
C GLN A 524 20.30 8.52 -3.54
N ASN A 525 19.75 9.73 -3.65
CA ASN A 525 18.32 9.98 -3.48
C ASN A 525 17.51 9.40 -4.66
N GLY A 526 16.19 9.34 -4.52
CA GLY A 526 15.29 8.71 -5.50
C GLY A 526 15.11 7.19 -5.37
N TYR A 527 15.61 6.61 -4.28
CA TYR A 527 15.38 5.21 -3.95
C TYR A 527 13.89 4.92 -3.70
N LYS A 528 13.50 3.68 -4.00
CA LYS A 528 12.14 3.16 -3.77
C LYS A 528 12.23 1.81 -3.06
N MET A 529 11.21 1.47 -2.28
CA MET A 529 11.09 0.11 -1.75
C MET A 529 10.95 -0.87 -2.92
N GLN A 530 11.66 -1.99 -2.85
CA GLN A 530 11.49 -3.08 -3.81
C GLN A 530 10.16 -3.80 -3.58
N ASP A 531 9.51 -4.22 -4.66
CA ASP A 531 8.31 -5.05 -4.60
C ASP A 531 8.61 -6.35 -3.85
N LEU A 532 7.77 -6.69 -2.87
CA LEU A 532 7.94 -7.86 -2.01
C LEU A 532 9.36 -7.97 -1.42
N SER A 533 9.96 -6.82 -1.07
CA SER A 533 11.33 -6.74 -0.55
C SER A 533 11.57 -7.70 0.61
N THR A 534 12.63 -8.49 0.50
CA THR A 534 13.20 -9.24 1.62
C THR A 534 14.37 -8.51 2.26
N VAL A 535 14.77 -7.34 1.77
CA VAL A 535 15.92 -6.62 2.32
C VAL A 535 15.59 -6.06 3.70
N VAL A 536 16.46 -6.27 4.69
CA VAL A 536 16.22 -5.92 6.10
C VAL A 536 17.21 -4.90 6.68
N ASP A 537 18.18 -4.42 5.91
CA ASP A 537 19.13 -3.40 6.39
C ASP A 537 19.78 -2.64 5.23
N GLY A 538 20.50 -1.57 5.55
CA GLY A 538 21.27 -0.80 4.58
C GLY A 538 22.48 -1.53 3.98
N GLN A 539 22.75 -2.78 4.35
CA GLN A 539 23.83 -3.60 3.78
C GLN A 539 23.34 -4.52 2.65
N GLY A 540 22.04 -4.53 2.37
CA GLY A 540 21.45 -5.43 1.39
C GLY A 540 21.28 -6.86 1.92
N THR A 541 21.28 -7.05 3.24
CA THR A 541 21.00 -8.35 3.84
C THR A 541 19.55 -8.73 3.55
N ASN A 542 19.34 -9.94 3.04
CA ASN A 542 18.00 -10.49 2.87
C ASN A 542 17.56 -11.20 4.16
N GLY A 543 16.39 -10.79 4.64
CA GLY A 543 15.58 -11.52 5.60
C GLY A 543 14.96 -12.77 4.98
N ASP A 544 14.33 -13.53 5.86
CA ASP A 544 13.70 -14.80 5.56
C ASP A 544 12.25 -14.67 5.09
N VAL A 545 11.62 -13.54 5.40
CA VAL A 545 10.22 -13.25 5.08
C VAL A 545 10.15 -11.93 4.32
N ILE A 546 9.25 -11.86 3.34
CA ILE A 546 8.89 -10.62 2.65
C ILE A 546 8.49 -9.57 3.72
N PHE A 547 9.01 -8.36 3.62
CA PHE A 547 8.74 -7.26 4.56
C PHE A 547 8.97 -7.62 6.04
N GLN A 548 9.96 -8.46 6.33
CA GLN A 548 10.28 -8.90 7.70
C GLN A 548 10.47 -7.73 8.68
N ASN A 549 10.94 -6.58 8.20
CA ASN A 549 11.14 -5.38 9.00
C ASN A 549 9.91 -4.46 9.11
N GLY A 550 8.77 -4.85 8.53
CA GLY A 550 7.55 -4.03 8.51
C GLY A 550 7.82 -2.65 7.91
N ILE A 551 7.42 -1.59 8.62
CA ILE A 551 7.62 -0.20 8.17
C ILE A 551 9.09 0.27 8.17
N ARG A 552 10.01 -0.52 8.75
CA ARG A 552 11.46 -0.27 8.66
C ARG A 552 12.10 -0.92 7.43
N THR A 553 11.33 -1.64 6.62
CA THR A 553 11.84 -2.16 5.35
C THR A 553 12.48 -1.00 4.57
N PRO A 554 13.71 -1.16 4.05
CA PRO A 554 14.38 -0.11 3.30
C PRO A 554 13.49 0.43 2.19
N GLY A 555 13.22 1.73 2.23
CA GLY A 555 12.45 2.47 1.21
C GLY A 555 10.95 2.53 1.48
N PHE A 556 10.46 1.93 2.57
CA PHE A 556 9.08 2.15 3.02
C PHE A 556 8.83 3.65 3.26
N PHE A 557 9.76 4.33 3.93
CA PHE A 557 9.84 5.79 3.96
C PHE A 557 10.85 6.28 2.92
N GLY A 558 10.50 7.31 2.15
CA GLY A 558 11.28 7.83 1.03
C GLY A 558 11.78 9.26 1.22
N LEU A 559 12.13 9.68 2.45
CA LEU A 559 12.59 11.06 2.69
C LEU A 559 14.01 11.27 2.15
N PRO A 560 14.29 12.32 1.35
CA PRO A 560 15.63 12.60 0.84
C PRO A 560 16.67 12.72 1.96
N VAL A 561 17.87 12.17 1.72
CA VAL A 561 19.00 12.20 2.65
C VAL A 561 20.04 13.19 2.17
N CYS A 562 20.32 14.20 2.99
CA CYS A 562 21.35 15.21 2.82
C CYS A 562 22.60 14.77 3.56
N ASN A 563 23.60 14.28 2.80
CA ASN A 563 24.84 13.78 3.38
C ASN A 563 25.82 14.89 3.79
N ASP A 564 25.78 16.04 3.11
CA ASP A 564 26.53 17.25 3.49
C ASP A 564 25.56 18.34 3.94
N ILE A 565 25.49 18.51 5.26
CA ILE A 565 24.65 19.51 5.90
C ILE A 565 25.02 20.93 5.47
N PHE A 566 26.32 21.24 5.31
CA PHE A 566 26.74 22.59 4.94
C PHE A 566 26.42 22.90 3.47
N ALA A 567 26.51 21.90 2.59
CA ALA A 567 26.02 22.02 1.22
C ALA A 567 24.50 22.28 1.21
N ALA A 568 23.73 21.52 1.99
CA ALA A 568 22.29 21.73 2.12
C ALA A 568 21.95 23.14 2.65
N ILE A 569 22.67 23.64 3.67
CA ILE A 569 22.50 25.03 4.16
C ILE A 569 22.73 26.04 3.04
N LYS A 570 23.77 25.88 2.22
CA LYS A 570 24.03 26.79 1.09
C LYS A 570 22.88 26.76 0.08
N LYS A 571 22.41 25.56 -0.29
CA LYS A 571 21.25 25.38 -1.18
C LYS A 571 19.97 26.04 -0.64
N THR A 572 19.79 26.13 0.69
CA THR A 572 18.66 26.88 1.26
C THR A 572 18.69 28.39 1.00
N GLN A 573 19.87 28.95 0.74
CA GLN A 573 20.10 30.39 0.52
C GLN A 573 20.12 30.77 -0.97
N GLU A 574 20.00 29.79 -1.86
CA GLU A 574 20.01 30.02 -3.30
C GLU A 574 18.69 30.64 -3.79
N THR A 575 18.78 31.42 -4.87
CA THR A 575 17.65 32.20 -5.37
C THR A 575 16.52 31.33 -5.95
N ARG A 576 16.85 30.12 -6.43
CA ARG A 576 15.90 29.15 -6.97
C ARG A 576 16.14 27.77 -6.35
N PRO A 577 15.23 27.26 -5.50
CA PRO A 577 15.22 25.85 -5.17
C PRO A 577 14.92 25.06 -6.45
N SER A 578 15.71 24.01 -6.72
CA SER A 578 15.53 23.11 -7.86
C SER A 578 15.71 21.67 -7.44
N GLY A 579 14.92 20.77 -8.04
CA GLY A 579 14.99 19.32 -7.84
C GLY A 579 14.00 18.75 -6.82
N ASP A 580 13.59 17.51 -7.05
CA ASP A 580 12.64 16.76 -6.20
C ASP A 580 13.21 16.41 -4.82
N TYR A 581 14.55 16.45 -4.68
CA TYR A 581 15.27 16.09 -3.46
C TYR A 581 15.85 17.30 -2.72
N TRP A 582 15.52 18.52 -3.16
CA TRP A 582 16.03 19.74 -2.56
C TRP A 582 15.77 19.80 -1.04
N PRO A 583 16.72 20.29 -0.22
CA PRO A 583 18.04 20.84 -0.56
C PRO A 583 19.16 19.79 -0.63
N CYS A 584 18.83 18.50 -0.65
CA CYS A 584 19.81 17.44 -0.80
C CYS A 584 20.29 17.37 -2.25
N ASP A 585 21.43 16.71 -2.46
CA ASP A 585 21.90 16.40 -3.80
C ASP A 585 21.07 15.27 -4.42
N GLY A 586 20.79 15.39 -5.72
CA GLY A 586 20.23 14.31 -6.54
C GLY A 586 21.16 13.11 -6.69
N GLY A 587 20.65 11.99 -7.21
CA GLY A 587 21.47 10.85 -7.63
C GLY A 587 22.40 11.18 -8.82
N GLU A 588 23.43 10.34 -9.07
CA GLU A 588 24.26 10.50 -10.27
C GLU A 588 23.39 10.36 -11.53
N GLY A 589 23.44 11.37 -12.41
CA GLY A 589 22.64 11.40 -13.64
C GLY A 589 21.35 12.23 -13.55
N GLU A 590 21.09 12.90 -12.44
CA GLU A 590 20.03 13.91 -12.37
C GLU A 590 20.46 15.20 -13.06
N ASN A 591 19.67 15.64 -14.04
CA ASN A 591 19.78 16.99 -14.55
C ASN A 591 18.89 17.91 -13.71
N GLU A 592 19.39 18.33 -12.54
CA GLU A 592 18.70 19.22 -11.59
C GLU A 592 18.23 20.55 -12.25
N GLY A 593 18.82 20.94 -13.39
CA GLY A 593 18.45 22.11 -14.18
C GLY A 593 17.38 21.87 -15.26
N GLY A 594 16.95 20.62 -15.46
CA GLY A 594 16.12 20.22 -16.60
C GLY A 594 16.87 20.28 -17.94
N THR A 595 16.31 19.65 -18.97
CA THR A 595 16.86 19.68 -20.32
C THR A 595 16.25 20.84 -21.09
N ASN A 596 17.07 21.78 -21.60
CA ASN A 596 16.55 22.76 -22.55
C ASN A 596 16.43 22.12 -23.94
N VAL A 597 15.22 22.11 -24.48
CA VAL A 597 14.95 21.77 -25.87
C VAL A 597 15.05 23.05 -26.69
N ASN A 598 16.18 23.22 -27.37
CA ASN A 598 16.49 24.37 -28.21
C ASN A 598 15.86 24.22 -29.61
N VAL A 599 15.26 25.30 -30.12
CA VAL A 599 14.70 25.34 -31.48
C VAL A 599 15.71 26.03 -32.40
N ASN A 600 16.30 25.29 -33.33
CA ASN A 600 17.29 25.85 -34.25
C ASN A 600 16.66 26.62 -35.41
N HIS A 601 15.51 26.15 -35.91
CA HIS A 601 14.82 26.75 -37.05
C HIS A 601 13.30 26.63 -36.96
N GLY A 602 12.60 27.56 -37.61
CA GLY A 602 11.15 27.61 -37.65
C GLY A 602 10.53 27.86 -36.27
N CYS A 603 9.25 27.51 -36.12
CA CYS A 603 8.58 27.47 -34.83
C CYS A 603 7.89 26.13 -34.65
N ILE A 604 7.97 25.62 -33.42
CA ILE A 604 7.40 24.35 -32.98
C ILE A 604 6.61 24.57 -31.69
N THR A 605 5.83 23.57 -31.28
CA THR A 605 5.28 23.52 -29.91
C THR A 605 5.91 22.35 -29.17
N ILE A 606 6.32 22.60 -27.92
CA ILE A 606 6.90 21.59 -27.03
C ILE A 606 6.03 21.56 -25.77
N ASN A 607 5.36 20.44 -25.49
CA ASN A 607 4.35 20.33 -24.42
C ASN A 607 3.39 21.53 -24.41
N ASP A 608 2.77 21.79 -25.57
CA ASP A 608 1.85 22.91 -25.83
C ASP A 608 2.43 24.33 -25.68
N THR A 609 3.73 24.46 -25.42
CA THR A 609 4.42 25.75 -25.36
C THR A 609 5.01 26.11 -26.72
N PRO A 610 4.52 27.17 -27.39
CA PRO A 610 5.08 27.60 -28.68
C PRO A 610 6.46 28.22 -28.50
N LYS A 611 7.42 27.78 -29.32
CA LYS A 611 8.76 28.37 -29.42
C LYS A 611 9.26 28.44 -30.85
N CYS A 612 9.90 29.57 -31.15
CA CYS A 612 10.55 29.83 -32.43
C CYS A 612 12.07 29.74 -32.30
N ALA A 613 12.75 29.76 -33.45
CA ALA A 613 14.19 29.72 -33.58
C ALA A 613 14.93 30.63 -32.58
N SER A 614 16.06 30.14 -32.04
CA SER A 614 16.83 30.77 -30.95
C SER A 614 16.14 30.81 -29.57
N GLY A 615 14.97 30.18 -29.43
CA GLY A 615 14.30 29.95 -28.16
C GLY A 615 14.48 28.51 -27.66
N PHE A 616 14.16 28.29 -26.39
CA PHE A 616 14.12 26.98 -25.78
C PHE A 616 12.90 26.80 -24.88
N VAL A 617 12.52 25.54 -24.65
CA VAL A 617 11.65 25.14 -23.54
C VAL A 617 12.46 24.27 -22.60
N ASN A 618 12.48 24.62 -21.31
CA ASN A 618 13.08 23.78 -20.30
C ASN A 618 12.09 22.67 -19.93
N ILE A 619 12.51 21.42 -20.10
CA ILE A 619 11.77 20.24 -19.65
C ILE A 619 12.36 19.84 -18.31
N PRO A 620 11.60 19.96 -17.21
CA PRO A 620 12.10 19.56 -15.90
C PRO A 620 12.39 18.06 -15.88
N ASP A 621 13.28 17.64 -14.99
CA ASP A 621 13.46 16.21 -14.70
C ASP A 621 12.10 15.59 -14.33
N GLN A 622 11.83 14.39 -14.86
CA GLN A 622 10.56 13.68 -14.71
C GLN A 622 10.67 12.52 -13.70
N GLY A 623 11.84 12.30 -13.10
CA GLY A 623 12.04 11.24 -12.11
C GLY A 623 12.04 9.82 -12.71
N THR A 624 12.29 9.71 -14.02
CA THR A 624 12.33 8.46 -14.81
C THR A 624 13.66 8.31 -15.53
N ASP A 625 14.05 7.08 -15.88
CA ASP A 625 15.34 6.79 -16.57
C ASP A 625 15.55 7.61 -17.86
N ASN A 626 14.45 8.02 -18.49
CA ASN A 626 14.43 8.93 -19.62
C ASN A 626 13.49 10.11 -19.36
N THR A 627 13.85 11.28 -19.86
CA THR A 627 12.98 12.45 -19.97
C THR A 627 12.22 12.40 -21.29
N THR A 628 10.95 12.81 -21.27
CA THR A 628 10.05 12.78 -22.44
C THR A 628 9.43 14.15 -22.71
N ALA A 629 9.17 14.46 -23.99
CA ALA A 629 8.41 15.65 -24.38
C ALA A 629 7.63 15.42 -25.68
N ILE A 630 6.46 16.03 -25.80
CA ILE A 630 5.69 16.03 -27.05
C ILE A 630 6.11 17.26 -27.85
N ILE A 631 6.59 17.03 -29.07
CA ILE A 631 6.98 18.06 -30.02
C ILE A 631 6.05 18.00 -31.23
N TYR A 632 5.36 19.10 -31.53
CA TYR A 632 4.69 19.27 -32.82
C TYR A 632 5.53 20.18 -33.70
N ALA A 633 5.67 19.82 -34.98
CA ALA A 633 6.46 20.59 -35.95
C ALA A 633 5.81 20.57 -37.34
N GLY A 634 6.44 21.22 -38.31
CA GLY A 634 5.90 21.33 -39.67
C GLY A 634 4.71 22.27 -39.81
N PHE A 635 4.66 23.32 -38.99
CA PHE A 635 3.64 24.37 -39.08
C PHE A 635 3.80 25.21 -40.36
N ASP A 636 2.68 25.65 -40.92
CA ASP A 636 2.69 26.64 -42.01
C ASP A 636 2.97 28.03 -41.45
N GLY A 637 4.22 28.49 -41.60
CA GLY A 637 4.65 29.82 -41.14
C GLY A 637 3.98 31.01 -41.84
N SER A 638 3.20 30.79 -42.91
CA SER A 638 2.37 31.83 -43.52
C SER A 638 1.02 32.02 -42.82
N ASN A 639 0.57 31.02 -42.06
CA ASN A 639 -0.67 31.11 -41.29
C ASN A 639 -0.43 31.86 -39.97
N LYS A 640 -0.79 33.14 -39.96
CA LYS A 640 -0.70 34.02 -38.78
C LYS A 640 -2.04 34.34 -38.13
N MET A 641 -3.14 33.91 -38.74
CA MET A 641 -4.49 34.35 -38.39
C MET A 641 -5.21 33.35 -37.48
N ASP A 642 -4.91 32.06 -37.63
CA ASP A 642 -5.54 31.02 -36.83
C ASP A 642 -4.75 30.79 -35.54
N SER A 643 -5.45 30.86 -34.40
CA SER A 643 -4.86 30.61 -33.08
C SER A 643 -4.60 29.13 -32.80
N GLN A 644 -5.24 28.24 -33.57
CA GLN A 644 -5.03 26.80 -33.53
C GLN A 644 -4.97 26.22 -34.94
N VAL A 645 -4.06 25.27 -35.16
CA VAL A 645 -3.83 24.63 -36.46
C VAL A 645 -3.48 23.15 -36.27
N VAL A 646 -3.59 22.36 -37.34
CA VAL A 646 -3.08 20.99 -37.38
C VAL A 646 -1.63 21.04 -37.87
N PRO A 647 -0.64 20.59 -37.06
CA PRO A 647 0.77 20.62 -37.43
C PRO A 647 1.11 19.50 -38.42
N GLY A 648 2.22 19.68 -39.14
CA GLY A 648 2.68 18.70 -40.13
C GLY A 648 3.16 17.38 -39.54
N CYS A 649 3.59 17.36 -38.27
CA CYS A 649 3.96 16.13 -37.57
C CYS A 649 3.88 16.24 -36.04
N LYS A 650 3.84 15.07 -35.38
CA LYS A 650 4.02 14.89 -33.93
C LYS A 650 5.23 13.99 -33.68
N LEU A 651 6.00 14.30 -32.64
CA LEU A 651 7.09 13.48 -32.12
C LEU A 651 6.93 13.35 -30.61
N GLU A 652 6.89 12.12 -30.11
CA GLU A 652 7.05 11.81 -28.68
C GLU A 652 8.54 11.59 -28.42
N ALA A 653 9.23 12.68 -28.11
CA ALA A 653 10.67 12.71 -27.94
C ALA A 653 11.07 12.11 -26.59
N VAL A 654 12.17 11.34 -26.59
CA VAL A 654 12.71 10.64 -25.42
C VAL A 654 14.24 10.79 -25.40
N TRP A 655 14.84 11.13 -24.26
CA TRP A 655 16.29 11.14 -24.08
C TRP A 655 16.67 10.71 -22.66
N PRO A 656 17.90 10.20 -22.43
CA PRO A 656 18.32 9.80 -21.09
C PRO A 656 18.21 10.95 -20.09
N ARG A 657 17.80 10.64 -18.86
CA ARG A 657 17.61 11.59 -17.76
C ARG A 657 18.80 12.51 -17.51
N SER A 658 20.01 12.01 -17.78
CA SER A 658 21.28 12.71 -17.55
C SER A 658 21.69 13.68 -18.67
N TYR A 659 20.89 13.82 -19.73
CA TYR A 659 21.27 14.69 -20.84
C TYR A 659 21.13 16.16 -20.46
N GLY A 660 22.11 16.97 -20.91
CA GLY A 660 22.06 18.42 -20.85
C GLY A 660 21.05 18.99 -21.85
N ASP A 661 21.45 20.00 -22.62
CA ASP A 661 20.59 20.61 -23.63
C ASP A 661 20.49 19.77 -24.91
N VAL A 662 19.28 19.71 -25.47
CA VAL A 662 18.99 19.03 -26.75
C VAL A 662 18.52 20.05 -27.78
N TYR A 663 18.67 19.74 -29.07
CA TYR A 663 18.47 20.67 -30.17
C TYR A 663 17.54 20.06 -31.22
N PHE A 664 16.45 20.76 -31.55
CA PHE A 664 15.57 20.40 -32.65
C PHE A 664 16.05 21.10 -33.92
N GLY A 665 16.59 20.31 -34.86
CA GLY A 665 17.24 20.80 -36.08
C GLY A 665 16.31 20.96 -37.28
N ASP A 666 16.84 21.57 -38.33
CA ASP A 666 16.12 21.95 -39.55
C ASP A 666 15.55 20.77 -40.35
N ASN A 667 16.08 19.56 -40.11
CA ASN A 667 15.55 18.32 -40.69
C ASN A 667 14.47 17.67 -39.82
N ASN A 668 13.89 18.41 -38.87
CA ASN A 668 12.88 17.97 -37.92
C ASN A 668 13.35 16.81 -37.01
N CYS A 669 14.65 16.73 -36.71
CA CYS A 669 15.24 15.71 -35.85
C CYS A 669 15.83 16.30 -34.57
N LEU A 670 15.94 15.48 -33.53
CA LEU A 670 16.48 15.87 -32.23
C LEU A 670 17.97 15.47 -32.08
N TYR A 671 18.80 16.38 -31.58
CA TYR A 671 20.25 16.23 -31.45
C TYR A 671 20.72 16.54 -30.02
N ASP A 672 21.84 15.94 -29.61
CA ASP A 672 22.56 16.34 -28.41
C ASP A 672 23.53 17.48 -28.74
N SER A 673 23.84 18.29 -27.72
CA SER A 673 24.89 19.31 -27.68
C SER A 673 26.25 18.86 -28.24
N ASN A 674 26.59 17.57 -28.15
CA ASN A 674 27.92 17.05 -28.49
C ASN A 674 27.98 16.17 -29.75
N SER A 675 26.85 15.83 -30.40
CA SER A 675 26.83 14.91 -31.54
C SER A 675 26.36 15.59 -32.84
N THR A 676 27.32 15.86 -33.73
CA THR A 676 27.06 15.78 -35.17
C THR A 676 27.91 14.62 -35.72
N PRO A 677 27.31 13.61 -36.39
CA PRO A 677 26.02 13.66 -37.08
C PRO A 677 24.89 12.81 -36.46
N ASP A 678 25.09 12.12 -35.34
CA ASP A 678 24.09 11.17 -34.82
C ASP A 678 22.98 11.88 -34.01
N ASN A 679 21.75 11.83 -34.53
CA ASN A 679 20.53 12.27 -33.85
C ASN A 679 20.18 11.33 -32.68
N ILE A 680 19.62 11.89 -31.60
CA ILE A 680 19.31 11.16 -30.37
C ILE A 680 18.32 10.04 -30.70
N TYR A 681 18.77 8.78 -30.58
CA TYR A 681 17.98 7.58 -30.88
C TYR A 681 17.27 7.60 -32.25
N HIS A 682 17.83 8.29 -33.24
CA HIS A 682 17.22 8.43 -34.56
C HIS A 682 15.84 9.10 -34.58
N GLN A 683 15.53 9.94 -33.60
CA GLN A 683 14.22 10.57 -33.46
C GLN A 683 14.06 11.77 -34.39
N CYS A 684 13.06 11.67 -35.27
CA CYS A 684 12.64 12.73 -36.18
C CYS A 684 11.11 12.80 -36.20
N CYS A 685 10.59 14.03 -36.28
CA CYS A 685 9.17 14.29 -36.40
C CYS A 685 8.72 14.01 -37.85
N THR A 686 8.26 12.79 -38.09
CA THR A 686 7.77 12.33 -39.39
C THR A 686 6.33 11.82 -39.36
N GLU A 687 5.79 11.53 -38.17
CA GLU A 687 4.45 11.01 -38.00
C GLU A 687 3.41 12.11 -38.18
N GLN A 688 2.49 11.94 -39.14
CA GLN A 688 1.38 12.85 -39.36
C GLN A 688 0.41 12.80 -38.18
N THR A 689 -0.18 13.94 -37.81
CA THR A 689 -1.16 14.01 -36.73
C THR A 689 -2.44 14.71 -37.18
N SER A 690 -3.55 14.39 -36.50
CA SER A 690 -4.83 15.10 -36.61
C SER A 690 -5.09 16.02 -35.40
N ASP A 691 -4.14 16.14 -34.49
CA ASP A 691 -4.26 16.96 -33.29
C ASP A 691 -4.37 18.44 -33.67
N THR A 692 -5.25 19.15 -32.98
CA THR A 692 -5.35 20.61 -33.11
C THR A 692 -4.57 21.25 -31.96
N VAL A 693 -3.51 22.00 -32.28
CA VAL A 693 -2.63 22.62 -31.26
C VAL A 693 -2.49 24.12 -31.48
N ALA A 694 -1.99 24.83 -30.46
CA ALA A 694 -1.73 26.27 -30.57
C ALA A 694 -0.77 26.56 -31.72
N ASN A 695 -1.13 27.51 -32.59
CA ASN A 695 -0.28 27.90 -33.71
C ASN A 695 0.89 28.76 -33.19
N PRO A 696 2.14 28.31 -33.29
CA PRO A 696 3.29 29.06 -32.77
C PRO A 696 3.60 30.33 -33.58
N TYR A 697 2.97 30.51 -34.75
CA TYR A 697 3.05 31.73 -35.56
C TYR A 697 1.91 32.72 -35.33
N TYR A 698 0.95 32.38 -34.47
CA TYR A 698 -0.15 33.28 -34.12
C TYR A 698 0.37 34.49 -33.35
N ASN A 699 0.18 35.69 -33.91
CA ASN A 699 0.68 36.98 -33.40
C ASN A 699 2.22 37.12 -33.31
N VAL A 700 2.99 36.36 -34.12
CA VAL A 700 4.45 36.50 -34.25
C VAL A 700 4.86 37.40 -35.42
#